data_AF-A0A8J2SHP0-F1
#
_entry.id   AF-A0A8J2SHP0-F1
#
_cell.length_a   1.000
_cell.length_b   1.000
_cell.length_c   1.000
_cell.angle_alpha   90.00
_cell.angle_beta   90.00
_cell.angle_gamma   90.00
#
_symmetry.space_group_name_H-M   'P 1'
#
loop_
_entity.id
_entity.type
_entity.pdbx_description
1 polymer ?
#
loop_
_entity_poly.entity_id
_entity_poly.type
_entity_poly.pdbx_seq_one_letter_code
_entity_poly.pdbx_strand_id
1 'polypeptide(L)'
;MPQRFLAAILATAVGLQPTHVNKIVCRSQRSQLHVLAAPQDEDVAALLQQRTLLRQQKNYDEADALLDRAKQYGAIVRDHANGTSTYTLRRRATDAPSVLDLAKAARDYAARGDLSDDDVAAFVADRAREAREALAEPDAAPGRQASDAAFAFALAGCRDDALFDLLLDRHASNRAKRRTVNDLQAEERLGACGLRGRDAFFAPRACQWRWRYARDARTTPAADVLSVAFPPGPLVLDLGCGMGGSAIGLALSKTDANVLAVDTSRACIRAARGFANRLGSSCRFAVADASDALRWAATHEGPVYVLVQFPTPFSLGGEATVREGRPFLLSRDVAELVATAVGTEGAAYVSSQVEDVALASADALEGAGLRLEPAEEPVTTEAPKRLRDERVGSARRAVGGPWRATSPLPADAAPESEKRCELLGQPVHRFVASRRPRRGDRLRLFAAPRDDLDGGDDADVVLDAALTRVMHAGTYEFVEDTSEPNRVFLGADGRATALRDIYDDSSGAGRGGAQDGRWRIERIRNNSTHCKIHLSLGRYNLQGSVSSRGGDAVEGVVLEGASDPDFVGRFRLALTSRAANESTVDAALEKAATKRATRPAPPARVGKGALAGRQWLLSATVDDEQCFFILDFQESGDFVDTAGSDAPCEIGGRWGVYDEGVRDPPRDGRGSHVWIWIRRSKCRGASGLHGDLRLHGKIEYDDPLAELALRSGVDRPPDRASGPVLFGDIPDMEYSALVGSFVLTPSGSLPDELRRRLPVGGMAWS
;
A
#
# COMPACT_ATOMS: atom_id res chain seq x y z
N MET A 1 2.80 63.95 58.78
CA MET A 1 1.88 64.64 57.84
C MET A 1 1.25 63.62 56.91
N PRO A 2 -0.06 63.61 56.68
CA PRO A 2 -0.68 62.59 55.83
C PRO A 2 -0.45 62.91 54.34
N GLN A 3 -0.06 61.90 53.57
CA GLN A 3 0.28 61.94 52.13
C GLN A 3 -0.82 62.55 51.22
N ARG A 4 -2.06 62.66 51.71
CA ARG A 4 -3.16 63.35 51.02
C ARG A 4 -2.92 64.87 50.88
N PHE A 5 -2.15 65.47 51.77
CA PHE A 5 -1.86 66.91 51.73
C PHE A 5 -0.85 67.28 50.63
N LEU A 6 0.13 66.40 50.37
CA LEU A 6 1.13 66.61 49.31
C LEU A 6 0.52 66.43 47.90
N ALA A 7 -0.41 65.49 47.75
CA ALA A 7 -1.13 65.26 46.50
C ALA A 7 -2.09 66.42 46.14
N ALA A 8 -2.68 67.07 47.14
CA ALA A 8 -3.54 68.23 46.93
C ALA A 8 -2.73 69.47 46.47
N ILE A 9 -1.56 69.71 47.06
CA ILE A 9 -0.68 70.83 46.68
C ILE A 9 -0.16 70.67 45.24
N LEU A 10 0.21 69.44 44.83
CA LEU A 10 0.67 69.16 43.47
C LEU A 10 -0.46 69.24 42.43
N ALA A 11 -1.71 68.91 42.79
CA ALA A 11 -2.84 69.05 41.87
C ALA A 11 -3.19 70.52 41.60
N THR A 12 -3.06 71.39 42.61
CA THR A 12 -3.29 72.84 42.48
C THR A 12 -2.19 73.54 41.67
N ALA A 13 -0.93 73.08 41.76
CA ALA A 13 0.19 73.66 41.02
C ALA A 13 0.17 73.36 39.50
N VAL A 14 -0.57 72.34 39.05
CA VAL A 14 -0.55 71.86 37.64
C VAL A 14 -1.94 71.88 36.99
N GLY A 15 -2.97 72.41 37.66
CA GLY A 15 -4.30 72.62 37.08
C GLY A 15 -5.05 71.33 36.69
N LEU A 16 -4.76 70.20 37.36
CA LEU A 16 -5.37 68.91 37.03
C LEU A 16 -6.61 68.61 37.88
N GLN A 17 -7.67 68.13 37.21
CA GLN A 17 -8.92 67.70 37.85
C GLN A 17 -8.69 66.45 38.74
N PRO A 18 -9.29 66.37 39.96
CA PRO A 18 -9.03 65.31 40.95
C PRO A 18 -9.31 63.87 40.48
N THR A 19 -10.14 63.69 39.45
CA THR A 19 -10.54 62.38 38.91
C THR A 19 -9.42 61.65 38.16
N HIS A 20 -8.35 62.34 37.76
CA HIS A 20 -7.21 61.73 37.05
C HIS A 20 -6.12 61.17 37.97
N VAL A 21 -6.04 61.63 39.23
CA VAL A 21 -4.99 61.23 40.17
C VAL A 21 -5.21 59.80 40.72
N ASN A 22 -6.46 59.38 40.90
CA ASN A 22 -6.79 58.04 41.39
C ASN A 22 -6.46 56.89 40.41
N LYS A 23 -6.32 57.17 39.11
CA LYS A 23 -5.96 56.15 38.11
C LYS A 23 -4.46 55.87 38.02
N ILE A 24 -3.60 56.80 38.48
CA ILE A 24 -2.14 56.68 38.39
C ILE A 24 -1.58 55.90 39.60
N VAL A 25 -2.19 56.02 40.78
CA VAL A 25 -1.67 55.41 42.01
C VAL A 25 -2.02 53.92 42.16
N CYS A 26 -3.09 53.42 41.51
CA CYS A 26 -3.49 52.00 41.65
C CYS A 26 -2.73 51.00 40.76
N ARG A 27 -1.78 51.43 39.91
CA ARG A 27 -1.06 50.52 38.99
C ARG A 27 0.38 50.18 39.40
N SER A 28 0.97 50.80 40.42
CA SER A 28 2.39 50.58 40.78
C SER A 28 2.64 49.73 42.04
N GLN A 29 1.64 49.02 42.58
CA GLN A 29 1.80 48.24 43.83
C GLN A 29 1.49 46.73 43.70
N ARG A 30 1.76 46.10 42.56
CA ARG A 30 1.74 44.62 42.46
C ARG A 30 2.94 44.08 41.68
N SER A 31 4.10 44.13 42.32
CA SER A 31 5.27 43.28 41.99
C SER A 31 6.40 43.58 42.97
N GLN A 32 6.29 43.05 44.19
CA GLN A 32 7.46 42.80 45.04
C GLN A 32 7.31 41.39 45.61
N LEU A 33 7.93 40.44 44.91
CA LEU A 33 8.21 39.10 45.39
C LEU A 33 9.72 38.94 45.19
N HIS A 34 10.44 38.81 46.31
CA HIS A 34 11.88 38.65 46.35
C HIS A 34 12.30 37.40 45.57
N VAL A 35 13.10 37.59 44.52
CA VAL A 35 13.87 36.53 43.86
C VAL A 35 15.34 36.81 44.17
N LEU A 36 16.03 35.79 44.67
CA LEU A 36 17.45 35.82 45.02
C LEU A 36 18.31 35.97 43.76
N ALA A 37 19.38 36.76 43.89
CA ALA A 37 20.16 37.34 42.83
C ALA A 37 20.95 36.34 41.96
N ALA A 38 20.88 36.56 40.64
CA ALA A 38 21.89 36.19 39.63
C ALA A 38 22.24 37.48 38.82
N PRO A 39 23.37 37.55 38.10
CA PRO A 39 24.04 38.81 37.79
C PRO A 39 23.34 39.66 36.71
N GLN A 40 23.23 40.96 37.03
CA GLN A 40 22.81 42.09 36.19
C GLN A 40 21.54 41.90 35.35
N ASP A 41 20.39 41.83 36.02
CA ASP A 41 19.11 42.20 35.41
C ASP A 41 19.13 43.72 35.14
N GLU A 42 19.56 44.09 33.94
CA GLU A 42 19.38 45.45 33.45
C GLU A 42 17.87 45.74 33.45
N ASP A 43 17.44 46.75 34.21
CA ASP A 43 16.02 47.04 34.41
C ASP A 43 15.39 47.47 33.08
N VAL A 44 14.68 46.55 32.43
CA VAL A 44 13.97 46.81 31.17
C VAL A 44 12.94 47.91 31.33
N ALA A 45 12.36 48.10 32.52
CA ALA A 45 11.50 49.25 32.78
C ALA A 45 12.27 50.56 32.66
N ALA A 46 13.49 50.61 33.20
CA ALA A 46 14.38 51.77 33.11
C ALA A 46 14.82 52.05 31.66
N LEU A 47 15.22 51.01 30.90
CA LEU A 47 15.56 51.14 29.48
C LEU A 47 14.41 51.74 28.66
N LEU A 48 13.19 51.28 28.92
CA LEU A 48 12.01 51.76 28.21
C LEU A 48 11.54 53.15 28.65
N GLN A 49 11.71 53.48 29.93
CA GLN A 49 11.46 54.83 30.43
C GLN A 49 12.45 55.83 29.80
N GLN A 50 13.73 55.48 29.74
CA GLN A 50 14.76 56.28 29.08
C GLN A 50 14.49 56.44 27.58
N ARG A 51 14.06 55.37 26.91
CA ARG A 51 13.60 55.42 25.52
C ARG A 51 12.44 56.40 25.31
N THR A 52 11.45 56.40 26.20
CA THR A 52 10.32 57.34 26.11
C THR A 52 10.79 58.79 26.22
N LEU A 53 11.75 59.08 27.12
CA LEU A 53 12.34 60.41 27.26
C LEU A 53 13.12 60.83 26.00
N LEU A 54 13.93 59.94 25.42
CA LEU A 54 14.68 60.23 24.19
C LEU A 54 13.76 60.52 23.00
N ARG A 55 12.61 59.82 22.90
CA ARG A 55 11.59 60.14 21.90
C ARG A 55 10.95 61.52 22.09
N GLN A 56 10.71 61.93 23.34
CA GLN A 56 10.21 63.29 23.63
C GLN A 56 11.21 64.37 23.22
N GLN A 57 12.51 64.07 23.34
CA GLN A 57 13.61 64.93 22.90
C GLN A 57 13.88 64.85 21.38
N LYS A 58 13.10 64.05 20.63
CA LYS A 58 13.29 63.76 19.20
C LYS A 58 14.63 63.11 18.86
N ASN A 59 15.28 62.44 19.82
CA ASN A 59 16.48 61.64 19.60
C ASN A 59 16.09 60.19 19.29
N TYR A 60 15.70 59.93 18.03
CA TYR A 60 15.13 58.65 17.63
C TYR A 60 16.16 57.53 17.54
N ASP A 61 17.39 57.84 17.15
CA ASP A 61 18.45 56.83 16.97
C ASP A 61 18.83 56.18 18.31
N GLU A 62 19.03 56.97 19.37
CA GLU A 62 19.29 56.42 20.71
C GLU A 62 18.07 55.71 21.30
N ALA A 63 16.87 56.22 21.02
CA ALA A 63 15.63 55.58 21.46
C ALA A 63 15.45 54.18 20.82
N ASP A 64 15.83 54.03 19.56
CA ASP A 64 15.76 52.74 18.86
C ASP A 64 16.90 51.80 19.30
N ALA A 65 18.08 52.32 19.62
CA ALA A 65 19.15 51.51 20.24
C ALA A 65 18.73 50.93 21.61
N LEU A 66 18.04 51.72 22.45
CA LEU A 66 17.47 51.23 23.71
C LEU A 66 16.33 50.23 23.50
N LEU A 67 15.55 50.38 22.42
CA LEU A 67 14.54 49.40 22.06
C LEU A 67 15.19 48.06 21.71
N ASP A 68 16.23 48.07 20.90
CA ASP A 68 16.93 46.86 20.48
C ASP A 68 17.63 46.19 21.66
N ARG A 69 18.21 46.98 22.59
CA ARG A 69 18.71 46.46 23.87
C ARG A 69 17.60 45.84 24.71
N ALA A 70 16.45 46.50 24.86
CA ALA A 70 15.30 45.93 25.58
C ALA A 70 14.79 44.63 24.91
N LYS A 71 14.80 44.54 23.57
CA LYS A 71 14.46 43.31 22.83
C LYS A 71 15.44 42.18 23.11
N GLN A 72 16.73 42.46 23.30
CA GLN A 72 17.72 41.44 23.69
C GLN A 72 17.40 40.82 25.06
N TYR A 73 16.73 41.57 25.94
CA TYR A 73 16.17 41.07 27.21
C TYR A 73 14.76 40.47 27.08
N GLY A 74 14.27 40.23 25.86
CA GLY A 74 12.97 39.61 25.61
C GLY A 74 11.77 40.56 25.70
N ALA A 75 11.98 41.88 25.76
CA ALA A 75 10.88 42.84 25.77
C ALA A 75 10.16 42.91 24.42
N ILE A 76 8.85 42.65 24.41
CA ILE A 76 7.96 42.99 23.30
C ILE A 76 7.35 44.35 23.61
N VAL A 77 7.77 45.37 22.89
CA VAL A 77 7.33 46.76 23.08
C VAL A 77 6.28 47.10 22.02
N ARG A 78 5.17 47.68 22.46
CA ARG A 78 4.13 48.28 21.61
C ARG A 78 4.08 49.76 21.85
N ASP A 79 4.32 50.53 20.80
CA ASP A 79 4.18 51.98 20.82
C ASP A 79 2.75 52.39 20.52
N HIS A 80 2.25 53.37 21.26
CA HIS A 80 0.93 53.95 21.08
C HIS A 80 1.05 55.33 20.41
N ALA A 81 0.01 55.73 19.68
CA ALA A 81 -0.01 57.00 18.96
C ALA A 81 0.17 58.24 19.86
N ASN A 82 -0.09 58.12 21.16
CA ASN A 82 0.11 59.17 22.16
C ASN A 82 1.57 59.28 22.66
N GLY A 83 2.52 58.57 22.04
CA GLY A 83 3.93 58.56 22.43
C GLY A 83 4.26 57.70 23.66
N THR A 84 3.29 57.00 24.24
CA THR A 84 3.54 56.03 25.31
C THR A 84 3.90 54.66 24.74
N SER A 85 4.74 53.91 25.44
CA SER A 85 5.08 52.54 25.10
C SER A 85 4.57 51.61 26.20
N THR A 86 3.85 50.56 25.83
CA THR A 86 3.59 49.43 26.74
C THR A 86 4.51 48.29 26.36
N TYR A 87 5.05 47.57 27.35
CA TYR A 87 5.87 46.41 27.08
C TYR A 87 5.35 45.18 27.83
N THR A 88 5.66 44.04 27.25
CA THR A 88 5.57 42.74 27.92
C THR A 88 6.95 42.12 27.84
N LEU A 89 7.57 41.89 28.98
CA LEU A 89 8.73 41.01 29.07
C LEU A 89 8.25 39.60 28.73
N ARG A 90 8.73 39.01 27.64
CA ARG A 90 8.85 37.55 27.65
C ARG A 90 9.82 37.28 28.79
N ARG A 91 9.41 36.51 29.82
CA ARG A 91 10.38 35.88 30.73
C ARG A 91 11.51 35.38 29.83
N ARG A 92 12.78 35.67 30.16
CA ARG A 92 13.92 34.98 29.53
C ARG A 92 13.48 33.54 29.40
N ALA A 93 13.49 33.03 28.17
CA ALA A 93 13.20 31.62 27.96
C ALA A 93 14.05 30.89 28.99
N THR A 94 13.42 30.32 30.02
CA THR A 94 14.02 29.17 30.66
C THR A 94 14.34 28.25 29.50
N ASP A 95 15.56 27.72 29.41
CA ASP A 95 15.91 26.79 28.33
C ASP A 95 14.92 25.60 28.25
N ALA A 96 14.13 25.40 29.31
CA ALA A 96 12.97 24.53 29.33
C ALA A 96 11.90 24.92 28.28
N PRO A 97 11.46 23.97 27.43
CA PRO A 97 10.41 24.19 26.43
C PRO A 97 9.07 24.51 27.09
N SER A 98 8.23 25.30 26.41
CA SER A 98 6.88 25.55 26.93
C SER A 98 6.00 24.31 26.83
N VAL A 99 4.95 24.22 27.65
CA VAL A 99 3.94 23.14 27.59
C VAL A 99 3.36 22.96 26.17
N LEU A 100 3.16 24.05 25.44
CA LEU A 100 2.66 23.99 24.07
C LEU A 100 3.73 23.45 23.10
N ASP A 101 5.00 23.76 23.32
CA ASP A 101 6.10 23.24 22.49
C ASP A 101 6.29 21.74 22.75
N LEU A 102 6.20 21.29 24.01
CA LEU A 102 6.18 19.88 24.38
C LEU A 102 5.02 19.13 23.71
N ALA A 103 3.82 19.71 23.74
CA ALA A 103 2.63 19.11 23.13
C ALA A 103 2.75 19.01 21.60
N LYS A 104 3.29 20.05 20.94
CA LYS A 104 3.56 20.04 19.49
C LYS A 104 4.63 19.01 19.15
N ALA A 105 5.71 18.94 19.92
CA ALA A 105 6.75 17.93 19.72
C ALA A 105 6.19 16.52 19.83
N ALA A 106 5.35 16.25 20.84
CA ALA A 106 4.65 14.96 20.99
C ALA A 106 3.79 14.63 19.76
N ARG A 107 2.98 15.59 19.30
CA ARG A 107 2.13 15.44 18.11
C ARG A 107 2.95 15.20 16.84
N ASP A 108 3.99 16.00 16.62
CA ASP A 108 4.80 15.95 15.40
C ASP A 108 5.61 14.65 15.35
N TYR A 109 6.10 14.18 16.51
CA TYR A 109 6.72 12.86 16.64
C TYR A 109 5.71 11.73 16.38
N ALA A 110 4.50 11.81 16.94
CA ALA A 110 3.44 10.83 16.70
C ALA A 110 2.90 10.82 15.26
N ALA A 111 3.08 11.90 14.51
CA ALA A 111 2.72 11.99 13.10
C ALA A 111 3.75 11.30 12.18
N ARG A 112 4.91 10.90 12.69
CA ARG A 112 5.90 10.15 11.93
C ARG A 112 5.45 8.70 11.72
N GLY A 113 5.30 8.30 10.46
CA GLY A 113 4.81 6.97 10.06
C GLY A 113 5.83 5.85 10.24
N ASP A 114 7.12 6.16 10.34
CA ASP A 114 8.23 5.22 10.47
C ASP A 114 8.45 4.66 11.88
N LEU A 115 7.76 5.22 12.88
CA LEU A 115 7.96 4.88 14.28
C LEU A 115 7.00 3.79 14.77
N SER A 116 7.50 2.91 15.64
CA SER A 116 6.67 1.92 16.34
C SER A 116 5.67 2.60 17.28
N ASP A 117 4.58 1.93 17.60
CA ASP A 117 3.59 2.46 18.54
C ASP A 117 4.15 2.57 19.97
N ASP A 118 5.08 1.69 20.36
CA ASP A 118 5.72 1.72 21.68
C ASP A 118 6.69 2.90 21.81
N ASP A 119 7.50 3.19 20.78
CA ASP A 119 8.41 4.34 20.78
C ASP A 119 7.64 5.67 20.87
N VAL A 120 6.54 5.78 20.13
CA VAL A 120 5.67 6.95 20.17
C VAL A 120 4.99 7.07 21.52
N ALA A 121 4.47 5.98 22.08
CA ALA A 121 3.86 5.99 23.41
C ALA A 121 4.84 6.43 24.49
N ALA A 122 6.08 5.92 24.48
CA ALA A 122 7.13 6.30 25.40
C ALA A 122 7.49 7.79 25.27
N PHE A 123 7.72 8.28 24.05
CA PHE A 123 8.04 9.68 23.81
C PHE A 123 6.90 10.61 24.24
N VAL A 124 5.65 10.28 23.92
CA VAL A 124 4.47 11.07 24.32
C VAL A 124 4.32 11.09 25.83
N ALA A 125 4.56 9.96 26.53
CA ALA A 125 4.52 9.88 27.98
C ALA A 125 5.61 10.75 28.64
N ASP A 126 6.82 10.77 28.09
CA ASP A 126 7.91 11.63 28.57
C ASP A 126 7.57 13.11 28.41
N ARG A 127 7.08 13.52 27.23
CA ARG A 127 6.62 14.90 26.99
C ARG A 127 5.43 15.27 27.87
N ALA A 128 4.53 14.34 28.16
CA ALA A 128 3.40 14.55 29.06
C ALA A 128 3.87 14.79 30.50
N ARG A 129 4.84 14.02 30.98
CA ARG A 129 5.46 14.20 32.31
C ARG A 129 6.16 15.55 32.43
N GLU A 130 6.99 15.92 31.47
CA GLU A 130 7.64 17.25 31.44
C GLU A 130 6.61 18.38 31.39
N ALA A 131 5.51 18.20 30.64
CA ALA A 131 4.44 19.17 30.60
C ALA A 131 3.75 19.32 31.97
N ARG A 132 3.54 18.24 32.72
CA ARG A 132 3.00 18.32 34.09
C ARG A 132 3.93 19.07 35.04
N GLU A 133 5.23 18.83 34.97
CA GLU A 133 6.22 19.56 35.75
C GLU A 133 6.22 21.05 35.40
N ALA A 134 6.20 21.39 34.11
CA ALA A 134 6.11 22.78 33.65
C ALA A 134 4.78 23.45 34.07
N LEU A 135 3.68 22.69 34.14
CA LEU A 135 2.39 23.16 34.63
C LEU A 135 2.35 23.43 36.14
N ALA A 136 3.37 23.07 36.92
CA ALA A 136 3.48 23.48 38.31
C ALA A 136 3.65 25.01 38.46
N GLU A 137 4.25 25.66 37.46
CA GLU A 137 4.36 27.12 37.39
C GLU A 137 2.96 27.77 37.24
N PRO A 138 2.58 28.72 38.11
CA PRO A 138 1.23 29.31 38.10
C PRO A 138 0.79 29.95 36.76
N ASP A 139 1.77 30.44 36.00
CA ASP A 139 1.56 31.17 34.74
C ASP A 139 1.83 30.31 33.50
N ALA A 140 2.05 29.01 33.64
CA ALA A 140 2.27 28.12 32.50
C ALA A 140 0.98 27.88 31.69
N ALA A 141 1.13 27.90 30.36
CA ALA A 141 0.09 27.58 29.37
C ALA A 141 -1.27 28.30 29.56
N PRO A 142 -1.35 29.63 29.70
CA PRO A 142 -2.61 30.29 30.01
C PRO A 142 -3.67 30.17 28.91
N GLY A 143 -4.92 29.91 29.34
CA GLY A 143 -6.14 30.02 28.56
C GLY A 143 -6.14 29.16 27.29
N ARG A 144 -5.93 29.82 26.13
CA ARG A 144 -5.88 29.16 24.82
C ARG A 144 -4.67 28.24 24.68
N GLN A 145 -3.53 28.55 25.29
CA GLN A 145 -2.36 27.70 25.18
C GLN A 145 -2.60 26.32 25.80
N ALA A 146 -3.32 26.25 26.93
CA ALA A 146 -3.73 24.99 27.54
C ALA A 146 -4.67 24.19 26.60
N SER A 147 -5.66 24.82 25.96
CA SER A 147 -6.54 24.12 25.02
C SER A 147 -5.79 23.63 23.77
N ASP A 148 -4.82 24.43 23.28
CA ASP A 148 -4.01 24.06 22.12
C ASP A 148 -3.05 22.91 22.45
N ALA A 149 -2.47 22.93 23.66
CA ALA A 149 -1.64 21.84 24.17
C ALA A 149 -2.45 20.56 24.41
N ALA A 150 -3.63 20.66 25.02
CA ALA A 150 -4.54 19.53 25.22
C ALA A 150 -4.91 18.89 23.88
N PHE A 151 -5.28 19.70 22.89
CA PHE A 151 -5.59 19.17 21.57
C PHE A 151 -4.39 18.50 20.90
N ALA A 152 -3.19 19.08 20.99
CA ALA A 152 -1.98 18.48 20.43
C ALA A 152 -1.58 17.15 21.11
N PHE A 153 -1.62 17.07 22.44
CA PHE A 153 -1.39 15.81 23.17
C PHE A 153 -2.46 14.76 22.84
N ALA A 154 -3.71 15.18 22.71
CA ALA A 154 -4.81 14.30 22.34
C ALA A 154 -4.61 13.70 20.93
N LEU A 155 -4.16 14.50 19.97
CA LEU A 155 -3.78 14.05 18.63
C LEU A 155 -2.57 13.13 18.63
N ALA A 156 -1.63 13.33 19.56
CA ALA A 156 -0.49 12.43 19.76
C ALA A 156 -0.88 11.07 20.37
N GLY A 157 -2.16 10.86 20.73
CA GLY A 157 -2.61 9.64 21.40
C GLY A 157 -2.30 9.58 22.90
N CYS A 158 -1.95 10.72 23.53
CA CYS A 158 -1.68 10.78 24.97
C CYS A 158 -2.89 10.30 25.80
N ARG A 159 -2.63 9.53 26.86
CA ARG A 159 -3.64 8.96 27.79
C ARG A 159 -3.44 9.40 29.24
N ASP A 160 -2.64 10.44 29.49
CA ASP A 160 -2.37 10.96 30.83
C ASP A 160 -3.54 11.84 31.31
N ASP A 161 -4.49 11.25 32.01
CA ASP A 161 -5.67 11.96 32.53
C ASP A 161 -5.29 13.12 33.47
N ALA A 162 -4.26 12.93 34.30
CA ALA A 162 -3.79 13.97 35.22
C ALA A 162 -3.24 15.19 34.48
N LEU A 163 -2.55 15.00 33.36
CA LEU A 163 -2.13 16.10 32.50
C LEU A 163 -3.34 16.86 31.93
N PHE A 164 -4.35 16.13 31.46
CA PHE A 164 -5.54 16.75 30.87
C PHE A 164 -6.37 17.52 31.90
N ASP A 165 -6.49 17.01 33.13
CA ASP A 165 -7.13 17.71 34.25
C ASP A 165 -6.40 19.03 34.55
N LEU A 166 -5.07 19.00 34.64
CA LEU A 166 -4.26 20.21 34.83
C LEU A 166 -4.45 21.23 33.70
N LEU A 167 -4.48 20.78 32.44
CA LEU A 167 -4.72 21.66 31.30
C LEU A 167 -6.13 22.26 31.32
N LEU A 168 -7.14 21.49 31.75
CA LEU A 168 -8.51 21.96 31.89
C LEU A 168 -8.62 23.02 33.00
N ASP A 169 -7.96 22.80 34.14
CA ASP A 169 -7.90 23.74 35.26
C ASP A 169 -7.20 25.05 34.86
N ARG A 170 -6.09 24.97 34.12
CA ARG A 170 -5.38 26.15 33.58
C ARG A 170 -6.23 26.92 32.58
N HIS A 171 -7.01 26.21 31.76
CA HIS A 171 -7.95 26.84 30.85
C HIS A 171 -9.06 27.58 31.62
N ALA A 172 -9.71 26.92 32.58
CA ALA A 172 -10.81 27.47 33.39
C ALA A 172 -10.37 28.70 34.21
N SER A 173 -9.18 28.65 34.82
CA SER A 173 -8.62 29.73 35.63
C SER A 173 -8.40 31.03 34.86
N ASN A 174 -8.16 30.94 33.54
CA ASN A 174 -8.00 32.11 32.68
C ASN A 174 -9.32 32.61 32.10
N ARG A 175 -10.29 31.71 31.87
CA ARG A 175 -11.64 32.07 31.39
C ARG A 175 -12.37 33.03 32.33
N ALA A 176 -12.17 32.88 33.64
CA ALA A 176 -12.74 33.80 34.63
C ALA A 176 -12.31 35.26 34.42
N LYS A 177 -11.20 35.50 33.70
CA LYS A 177 -10.62 36.83 33.54
C LYS A 177 -11.10 37.55 32.27
N ARG A 178 -11.55 36.85 31.21
CA ARG A 178 -11.98 37.43 29.92
C ARG A 178 -12.94 36.50 29.18
N ARG A 179 -13.99 37.05 28.54
CA ARG A 179 -14.79 36.37 27.50
C ARG A 179 -14.50 37.02 26.16
N THR A 180 -13.84 36.29 25.27
CA THR A 180 -13.45 36.71 23.92
C THR A 180 -13.77 35.60 22.92
N VAL A 181 -13.75 35.91 21.62
CA VAL A 181 -13.89 34.92 20.54
C VAL A 181 -12.88 33.76 20.67
N ASN A 182 -11.71 34.02 21.26
CA ASN A 182 -10.69 32.99 21.51
C ASN A 182 -11.13 31.92 22.52
N ASP A 183 -12.04 32.24 23.44
CA ASP A 183 -12.51 31.28 24.44
C ASP A 183 -13.45 30.25 23.81
N LEU A 184 -14.28 30.65 22.85
CA LEU A 184 -15.11 29.71 22.09
C LEU A 184 -14.26 28.70 21.32
N GLN A 185 -13.21 29.17 20.63
CA GLN A 185 -12.29 28.27 19.92
C GLN A 185 -11.55 27.31 20.87
N ALA A 186 -11.22 27.78 22.06
CA ALA A 186 -10.58 26.94 23.07
C ALA A 186 -11.54 25.86 23.60
N GLU A 187 -12.79 26.21 23.88
CA GLU A 187 -13.83 25.25 24.28
C GLU A 187 -14.11 24.22 23.18
N GLU A 188 -14.13 24.64 21.91
CA GLU A 188 -14.28 23.74 20.77
C GLU A 188 -13.13 22.74 20.65
N ARG A 189 -11.89 23.15 20.93
CA ARG A 189 -10.73 22.25 20.96
C ARG A 189 -10.78 21.27 22.12
N LEU A 190 -11.20 21.73 23.30
CA LEU A 190 -11.40 20.87 24.47
C LEU A 190 -12.53 19.84 24.23
N GLY A 191 -13.60 20.25 23.55
CA GLY A 191 -14.61 19.34 23.03
C GLY A 191 -14.02 18.34 22.04
N ALA A 192 -13.24 18.83 21.05
CA ALA A 192 -12.64 17.98 20.03
C ALA A 192 -11.72 16.88 20.59
N CYS A 193 -11.08 17.10 21.74
CA CYS A 193 -10.28 16.07 22.42
C CYS A 193 -11.04 15.21 23.44
N GLY A 194 -12.33 15.44 23.68
CA GLY A 194 -13.17 14.62 24.56
C GLY A 194 -13.17 15.06 26.04
N LEU A 195 -12.57 16.20 26.37
CA LEU A 195 -12.41 16.67 27.77
C LEU A 195 -13.65 17.38 28.33
N ARG A 196 -14.63 17.66 27.48
CA ARG A 196 -15.91 18.27 27.85
C ARG A 196 -17.07 17.27 27.83
N GLY A 197 -16.74 15.97 27.82
CA GLY A 197 -17.71 14.89 27.72
C GLY A 197 -18.20 14.65 26.29
N ARG A 198 -19.13 13.70 26.19
CA ARG A 198 -19.69 13.17 24.93
C ARG A 198 -20.30 14.25 24.04
N ASP A 199 -21.21 15.07 24.56
CA ASP A 199 -21.96 16.04 23.75
C ASP A 199 -21.05 17.09 23.09
N ALA A 200 -20.03 17.54 23.82
CA ALA A 200 -19.06 18.50 23.30
C ALA A 200 -18.12 17.88 22.26
N PHE A 201 -17.85 16.57 22.35
CA PHE A 201 -17.04 15.86 21.37
C PHE A 201 -17.73 15.75 20.01
N PHE A 202 -19.06 15.60 19.98
CA PHE A 202 -19.85 15.51 18.75
C PHE A 202 -20.42 16.86 18.28
N ALA A 203 -20.08 17.96 18.96
CA ALA A 203 -20.48 19.30 18.56
C ALA A 203 -19.90 19.66 17.16
N PRO A 204 -20.66 20.31 16.25
CA PRO A 204 -20.22 20.55 14.88
C PRO A 204 -18.87 21.26 14.73
N ARG A 205 -18.55 22.19 15.64
CA ARG A 205 -17.28 22.91 15.62
C ARG A 205 -16.11 22.09 16.16
N ALA A 206 -16.34 21.20 17.12
CA ALA A 206 -15.34 20.24 17.57
C ALA A 206 -14.96 19.26 16.44
N CYS A 207 -15.98 18.75 15.74
CA CYS A 207 -15.82 17.98 14.52
C CYS A 207 -14.97 18.71 13.46
N GLN A 208 -15.21 20.00 13.24
CA GLN A 208 -14.44 20.81 12.29
C GLN A 208 -12.94 20.85 12.62
N TRP A 209 -12.55 20.88 13.90
CA TRP A 209 -11.14 20.85 14.30
C TRP A 209 -10.48 19.51 13.97
N ARG A 210 -11.14 18.39 14.28
CA ARG A 210 -10.65 17.04 13.94
C ARG A 210 -10.50 16.86 12.43
N TRP A 211 -11.51 17.29 11.65
CA TRP A 211 -11.48 17.24 10.19
C TRP A 211 -10.26 17.95 9.59
N ARG A 212 -9.92 19.14 10.09
CA ARG A 212 -8.76 19.90 9.59
C ARG A 212 -7.45 19.14 9.76
N TYR A 213 -7.25 18.51 10.92
CA TYR A 213 -6.03 17.76 11.17
C TYR A 213 -5.99 16.44 10.41
N ALA A 214 -7.09 15.69 10.35
CA ALA A 214 -7.16 14.43 9.61
C ALA A 214 -6.75 14.60 8.15
N ARG A 215 -7.12 15.74 7.55
CA ARG A 215 -6.71 16.10 6.18
C ARG A 215 -5.19 16.25 6.04
N ASP A 216 -4.52 16.81 7.05
CA ASP A 216 -3.10 17.13 7.02
C ASP A 216 -2.21 15.94 7.48
N ALA A 217 -2.78 14.96 8.21
CA ALA A 217 -2.09 13.80 8.79
C ALA A 217 -1.96 12.59 7.83
N ARG A 218 -1.96 12.82 6.51
CA ARG A 218 -1.81 11.76 5.51
C ARG A 218 -0.37 11.27 5.48
N THR A 219 -0.15 10.04 5.93
CA THR A 219 1.16 9.41 6.04
C THR A 219 1.21 8.15 5.18
N THR A 220 2.42 7.62 4.97
CA THR A 220 2.67 6.38 4.25
C THR A 220 1.84 5.23 4.86
N PRO A 221 1.16 4.40 4.05
CA PRO A 221 0.40 3.27 4.56
C PRO A 221 1.33 2.29 5.31
N ALA A 222 0.88 1.86 6.48
CA ALA A 222 1.44 0.74 7.23
C ALA A 222 0.31 -0.24 7.55
N ALA A 223 0.59 -1.53 7.57
CA ALA A 223 -0.38 -2.53 7.98
C ALA A 223 0.07 -3.16 9.30
N ASP A 224 -0.80 -3.15 10.31
CA ASP A 224 -0.63 -3.95 11.50
C ASP A 224 -1.14 -5.38 11.22
N VAL A 225 -0.37 -6.40 11.59
CA VAL A 225 -0.86 -7.79 11.59
C VAL A 225 -1.73 -7.96 12.82
N LEU A 226 -3.02 -7.72 12.68
CA LEU A 226 -3.96 -7.78 13.80
C LEU A 226 -4.87 -9.01 13.67
N SER A 227 -4.77 -9.95 14.63
CA SER A 227 -5.82 -10.95 14.85
C SER A 227 -6.85 -10.37 15.82
N VAL A 228 -7.87 -9.67 15.30
CA VAL A 228 -8.93 -9.13 16.14
C VAL A 228 -10.06 -10.15 16.25
N ALA A 229 -10.07 -10.93 17.34
CA ALA A 229 -11.20 -11.79 17.66
C ALA A 229 -12.31 -10.96 18.32
N PHE A 230 -13.50 -10.92 17.72
CA PHE A 230 -14.70 -10.35 18.32
C PHE A 230 -15.59 -11.46 18.89
N PRO A 231 -16.36 -11.19 19.97
CA PRO A 231 -17.42 -12.09 20.36
C PRO A 231 -18.47 -12.23 19.23
N PRO A 232 -19.20 -13.35 19.15
CA PRO A 232 -20.29 -13.51 18.19
C PRO A 232 -21.32 -12.38 18.29
N GLY A 233 -21.89 -11.96 17.15
CA GLY A 233 -22.87 -10.88 17.09
C GLY A 233 -22.64 -9.94 15.90
N PRO A 234 -23.40 -8.85 15.76
CA PRO A 234 -23.18 -7.89 14.68
C PRO A 234 -21.78 -7.26 14.75
N LEU A 235 -21.14 -7.07 13.60
CA LEU A 235 -19.90 -6.31 13.46
C LEU A 235 -20.12 -5.10 12.58
N VAL A 236 -19.73 -3.92 13.06
CA VAL A 236 -19.63 -2.70 12.27
C VAL A 236 -18.16 -2.46 11.94
N LEU A 237 -17.84 -2.37 10.66
CA LEU A 237 -16.52 -2.06 10.12
C LEU A 237 -16.51 -0.66 9.50
N ASP A 238 -15.80 0.30 10.10
CA ASP A 238 -15.64 1.67 9.58
C ASP A 238 -14.33 1.78 8.77
N LEU A 239 -14.45 1.88 7.44
CA LEU A 239 -13.32 1.92 6.51
C LEU A 239 -12.85 3.35 6.26
N GLY A 240 -11.55 3.60 6.48
CA GLY A 240 -10.98 4.95 6.37
C GLY A 240 -11.53 5.87 7.46
N CYS A 241 -11.57 5.36 8.70
CA CYS A 241 -12.27 6.00 9.81
C CYS A 241 -11.69 7.36 10.24
N GLY A 242 -10.50 7.72 9.75
CA GLY A 242 -9.75 8.89 10.21
C GLY A 242 -9.55 8.82 11.73
N MET A 243 -10.02 9.85 12.42
CA MET A 243 -9.94 9.93 13.89
C MET A 243 -11.03 9.13 14.63
N GLY A 244 -11.85 8.37 13.91
CA GLY A 244 -12.80 7.44 14.49
C GLY A 244 -14.07 8.09 15.07
N GLY A 245 -14.42 9.32 14.72
CA GLY A 245 -15.58 10.02 15.27
C GLY A 245 -16.87 9.19 15.19
N SER A 246 -17.20 8.70 13.99
CA SER A 246 -18.39 7.86 13.75
C SER A 246 -18.35 6.56 14.55
N ALA A 247 -17.23 5.83 14.49
CA ALA A 247 -17.06 4.55 15.16
C ALA A 247 -17.12 4.67 16.70
N ILE A 248 -16.50 5.71 17.26
CA ILE A 248 -16.59 6.05 18.69
C ILE A 248 -18.06 6.32 19.06
N GLY A 249 -18.75 7.14 18.27
CA GLY A 249 -20.16 7.47 18.46
C GLY A 249 -21.07 6.25 18.47
N LEU A 250 -20.86 5.33 17.52
CA LEU A 250 -21.60 4.06 17.45
C LEU A 250 -21.37 3.21 18.69
N ALA A 251 -20.11 2.97 19.06
CA ALA A 251 -19.80 2.19 20.26
C ALA A 251 -20.36 2.84 21.54
N LEU A 252 -20.40 4.17 21.64
CA LEU A 252 -21.00 4.89 22.77
C LEU A 252 -22.53 4.87 22.76
N SER A 253 -23.17 4.65 21.61
CA SER A 253 -24.63 4.56 21.49
C SER A 253 -25.23 3.28 22.09
N LYS A 254 -24.39 2.44 22.71
CA LYS A 254 -24.76 1.17 23.35
C LYS A 254 -25.45 0.21 22.39
N THR A 255 -24.99 0.18 21.14
CA THR A 255 -25.26 -0.94 20.25
C THR A 255 -24.71 -2.22 20.86
N ASP A 256 -25.41 -3.33 20.65
CA ASP A 256 -24.89 -4.68 20.88
C ASP A 256 -23.81 -5.09 19.87
N ALA A 257 -23.62 -4.29 18.82
CA ALA A 257 -22.62 -4.50 17.79
C ALA A 257 -21.19 -4.30 18.29
N ASN A 258 -20.31 -5.18 17.81
CA ASN A 258 -18.88 -4.97 17.79
C ASN A 258 -18.54 -3.83 16.82
N VAL A 259 -17.59 -2.96 17.17
CA VAL A 259 -17.15 -1.88 16.28
C VAL A 259 -15.65 -1.98 16.06
N LEU A 260 -15.26 -2.18 14.80
CA LEU A 260 -13.89 -2.10 14.30
C LEU A 260 -13.78 -0.90 13.36
N ALA A 261 -12.80 -0.05 13.60
CA ALA A 261 -12.50 1.09 12.75
C ALA A 261 -11.06 0.99 12.23
N VAL A 262 -10.88 1.20 10.93
CA VAL A 262 -9.58 1.03 10.28
C VAL A 262 -9.22 2.25 9.44
N ASP A 263 -7.94 2.59 9.41
CA ASP A 263 -7.38 3.65 8.58
C ASP A 263 -5.92 3.32 8.28
N THR A 264 -5.42 3.75 7.12
CA THR A 264 -4.01 3.56 6.76
C THR A 264 -3.09 4.55 7.46
N SER A 265 -3.62 5.68 7.96
CA SER A 265 -2.88 6.67 8.73
C SER A 265 -2.75 6.23 10.18
N ARG A 266 -1.55 5.79 10.54
CA ARG A 266 -1.19 5.46 11.93
C ARG A 266 -1.41 6.64 12.89
N ALA A 267 -1.17 7.88 12.44
CA ALA A 267 -1.41 9.08 13.22
C ALA A 267 -2.91 9.26 13.57
N CYS A 268 -3.79 9.04 12.58
CA CYS A 268 -5.24 9.07 12.78
C CYS A 268 -5.70 8.00 13.78
N ILE A 269 -5.23 6.75 13.63
CA ILE A 269 -5.55 5.63 14.53
C ILE A 269 -5.07 5.88 15.96
N ARG A 270 -3.87 6.45 16.15
CA ARG A 270 -3.36 6.83 17.47
C ARG A 270 -4.26 7.88 18.15
N ALA A 271 -4.63 8.93 17.41
CA ALA A 271 -5.55 9.95 17.91
C ALA A 271 -6.91 9.33 18.27
N ALA A 272 -7.46 8.49 17.40
CA ALA A 272 -8.72 7.78 17.59
C ALA A 272 -8.72 6.92 18.87
N ARG A 273 -7.67 6.11 19.08
CA ARG A 273 -7.47 5.32 20.31
C ARG A 273 -7.43 6.22 21.55
N GLY A 274 -6.76 7.37 21.46
CA GLY A 274 -6.73 8.37 22.54
C GLY A 274 -8.11 8.95 22.86
N PHE A 275 -8.90 9.32 21.84
CA PHE A 275 -10.27 9.81 22.03
C PHE A 275 -11.19 8.74 22.61
N ALA A 276 -11.13 7.52 22.07
CA ALA A 276 -11.94 6.40 22.52
C ALA A 276 -11.69 6.07 24.00
N ASN A 277 -10.42 6.05 24.41
CA ASN A 277 -10.03 5.81 25.80
C ASN A 277 -10.62 6.88 26.74
N ARG A 278 -10.45 8.17 26.43
CA ARG A 278 -11.01 9.27 27.23
C ARG A 278 -12.54 9.25 27.32
N LEU A 279 -13.21 8.79 26.27
CA LEU A 279 -14.67 8.74 26.22
C LEU A 279 -15.26 7.42 26.76
N GLY A 280 -14.42 6.46 27.14
CA GLY A 280 -14.88 5.13 27.58
C GLY A 280 -15.55 4.31 26.46
N SER A 281 -15.13 4.51 25.22
CA SER A 281 -15.66 3.78 24.06
C SER A 281 -15.06 2.39 23.95
N SER A 282 -15.88 1.39 23.60
CA SER A 282 -15.47 0.01 23.34
C SER A 282 -14.97 -0.23 21.91
N CYS A 283 -14.96 0.80 21.06
CA CYS A 283 -14.50 0.70 19.67
C CYS A 283 -13.05 0.26 19.59
N ARG A 284 -12.76 -0.69 18.69
CA ARG A 284 -11.39 -1.13 18.39
C ARG A 284 -10.86 -0.45 17.14
N PHE A 285 -9.55 -0.21 17.11
CA PHE A 285 -8.88 0.49 16.00
C PHE A 285 -7.67 -0.27 15.49
N ALA A 286 -7.56 -0.40 14.17
CA ALA A 286 -6.42 -1.05 13.50
C ALA A 286 -5.84 -0.14 12.42
N VAL A 287 -4.51 -0.15 12.27
CA VAL A 287 -3.87 0.43 11.07
C VAL A 287 -3.90 -0.64 9.98
N ALA A 288 -4.72 -0.44 8.95
CA ALA A 288 -4.91 -1.44 7.90
C ALA A 288 -5.40 -0.79 6.60
N ASP A 289 -5.11 -1.45 5.48
CA ASP A 289 -5.83 -1.20 4.25
C ASP A 289 -7.28 -1.70 4.35
N ALA A 290 -8.18 -1.08 3.59
CA ALA A 290 -9.58 -1.48 3.55
C ALA A 290 -9.77 -2.95 3.12
N SER A 291 -8.92 -3.43 2.19
CA SER A 291 -8.99 -4.80 1.67
C SER A 291 -8.71 -5.84 2.76
N ASP A 292 -7.67 -5.59 3.58
CA ASP A 292 -7.32 -6.50 4.67
C ASP A 292 -8.39 -6.54 5.75
N ALA A 293 -8.92 -5.37 6.12
CA ALA A 293 -9.99 -5.29 7.09
C ALA A 293 -11.28 -5.99 6.63
N LEU A 294 -11.62 -5.89 5.35
CA LEU A 294 -12.75 -6.59 4.75
C LEU A 294 -12.54 -8.11 4.74
N ARG A 295 -11.32 -8.59 4.48
CA ARG A 295 -10.99 -10.02 4.58
C ARG A 295 -11.15 -10.52 6.02
N TRP A 296 -10.74 -9.74 7.01
CA TRP A 296 -10.98 -10.09 8.42
C TRP A 296 -12.48 -10.16 8.72
N ALA A 297 -13.24 -9.15 8.31
CA ALA A 297 -14.68 -9.10 8.55
C ALA A 297 -15.45 -10.23 7.84
N ALA A 298 -14.99 -10.69 6.67
CA ALA A 298 -15.58 -11.84 5.98
C ALA A 298 -15.46 -13.16 6.76
N THR A 299 -14.56 -13.25 7.73
CA THR A 299 -14.43 -14.41 8.64
C THR A 299 -15.26 -14.29 9.92
N HIS A 300 -15.93 -13.15 10.13
CA HIS A 300 -16.68 -12.89 11.36
C HIS A 300 -17.98 -13.70 11.44
N GLU A 301 -18.26 -14.26 12.61
CA GLU A 301 -19.51 -14.98 12.88
C GLU A 301 -20.62 -14.00 13.25
N GLY A 302 -21.38 -13.55 12.24
CA GLY A 302 -22.56 -12.70 12.40
C GLY A 302 -22.75 -11.72 11.24
N PRO A 303 -23.79 -10.88 11.28
CA PRO A 303 -24.01 -9.87 10.26
C PRO A 303 -22.92 -8.79 10.32
N VAL A 304 -22.37 -8.44 9.15
CA VAL A 304 -21.35 -7.39 9.01
C VAL A 304 -21.94 -6.16 8.35
N TYR A 305 -21.77 -5.01 8.99
CA TYR A 305 -22.15 -3.71 8.48
C TYR A 305 -20.90 -2.91 8.14
N VAL A 306 -20.75 -2.51 6.89
CA VAL A 306 -19.59 -1.74 6.44
C VAL A 306 -19.97 -0.26 6.35
N LEU A 307 -19.18 0.62 6.95
CA LEU A 307 -19.31 2.06 6.83
C LEU A 307 -18.19 2.58 5.93
N VAL A 308 -18.56 3.42 4.96
CA VAL A 308 -17.62 4.18 4.14
C VAL A 308 -18.03 5.64 4.19
N GLN A 309 -17.40 6.39 5.09
CA GLN A 309 -17.79 7.76 5.40
C GLN A 309 -16.84 8.77 4.76
N PHE A 310 -17.36 9.60 3.86
CA PHE A 310 -16.63 10.70 3.22
C PHE A 310 -15.30 10.27 2.57
N PRO A 311 -15.30 9.19 1.75
CA PRO A 311 -14.07 8.73 1.09
C PRO A 311 -13.50 9.87 0.25
N THR A 312 -12.21 10.16 0.42
CA THR A 312 -11.56 11.24 -0.32
C THR A 312 -11.16 10.72 -1.72
N PRO A 313 -11.44 11.45 -2.82
CA PRO A 313 -10.85 11.16 -4.12
C PRO A 313 -9.33 11.09 -4.02
N PHE A 314 -8.73 10.04 -4.55
CA PHE A 314 -7.28 9.86 -4.54
C PHE A 314 -6.55 10.91 -5.38
N SER A 315 -7.21 11.50 -6.39
CA SER A 315 -6.69 12.63 -7.19
C SER A 315 -6.45 13.89 -6.36
N LEU A 316 -7.19 14.09 -5.27
CA LEU A 316 -7.02 15.22 -4.34
C LEU A 316 -5.97 14.95 -3.25
N GLY A 317 -5.39 13.74 -3.20
CA GLY A 317 -4.46 13.27 -2.17
C GLY A 317 -2.97 13.53 -2.42
N GLY A 318 -2.59 14.02 -3.62
CA GLY A 318 -1.19 14.16 -4.06
C GLY A 318 -0.77 13.07 -5.06
N GLU A 319 0.39 13.23 -5.70
CA GLU A 319 0.84 12.40 -6.84
C GLU A 319 0.97 10.88 -6.57
N ALA A 320 1.14 10.47 -5.30
CA ALA A 320 1.44 9.08 -4.96
C ALA A 320 0.25 8.12 -5.19
N THR A 321 -0.99 8.57 -4.97
CA THR A 321 -2.19 7.73 -5.10
C THR A 321 -2.77 7.68 -6.52
N VAL A 322 -2.30 8.54 -7.42
CA VAL A 322 -2.71 8.54 -8.83
C VAL A 322 -2.06 7.40 -9.63
N ARG A 323 -0.92 6.87 -9.15
CA ARG A 323 -0.11 5.87 -9.89
C ARG A 323 -0.78 4.51 -10.09
N GLU A 324 -1.80 4.16 -9.30
CA GLU A 324 -2.49 2.85 -9.40
C GLU A 324 -3.78 2.89 -10.22
N GLY A 325 -4.14 4.05 -10.80
CA GLY A 325 -5.36 4.17 -11.62
C GLY A 325 -6.67 3.97 -10.84
N ARG A 326 -6.63 3.92 -9.50
CA ARG A 326 -7.80 3.86 -8.62
C ARG A 326 -8.20 5.28 -8.22
N PRO A 327 -9.37 5.79 -8.65
CA PRO A 327 -9.77 7.16 -8.33
C PRO A 327 -10.37 7.31 -6.91
N PHE A 328 -10.89 6.23 -6.31
CA PHE A 328 -11.63 6.24 -5.05
C PHE A 328 -11.34 5.01 -4.18
N LEU A 329 -11.59 5.13 -2.87
CA LEU A 329 -11.48 4.03 -1.90
C LEU A 329 -12.30 2.79 -2.31
N LEU A 330 -13.54 2.99 -2.74
CA LEU A 330 -14.40 1.93 -3.29
C LEU A 330 -14.10 1.74 -4.78
N SER A 331 -13.01 1.02 -5.06
CA SER A 331 -12.81 0.43 -6.39
C SER A 331 -13.72 -0.78 -6.57
N ARG A 332 -13.77 -1.34 -7.80
CA ARG A 332 -14.49 -2.58 -8.08
C ARG A 332 -14.04 -3.72 -7.15
N ASP A 333 -12.74 -3.94 -7.03
CA ASP A 333 -12.18 -5.03 -6.20
C ASP A 333 -12.56 -4.86 -4.72
N VAL A 334 -12.48 -3.63 -4.19
CA VAL A 334 -12.88 -3.35 -2.81
C VAL A 334 -14.39 -3.53 -2.64
N ALA A 335 -15.21 -3.14 -3.62
CA ALA A 335 -16.66 -3.37 -3.58
C ALA A 335 -17.03 -4.86 -3.59
N GLU A 336 -16.28 -5.70 -4.31
CA GLU A 336 -16.43 -7.17 -4.29
C GLU A 336 -16.08 -7.75 -2.90
N LEU A 337 -15.03 -7.23 -2.26
CA LEU A 337 -14.71 -7.56 -0.86
C LEU A 337 -15.79 -7.09 0.12
N VAL A 338 -16.36 -5.89 -0.07
CA VAL A 338 -17.52 -5.41 0.70
C VAL A 338 -18.70 -6.37 0.54
N ALA A 339 -19.05 -6.73 -0.69
CA ALA A 339 -20.15 -7.64 -0.98
C ALA A 339 -19.98 -9.03 -0.32
N THR A 340 -18.72 -9.49 -0.27
CA THR A 340 -18.34 -10.74 0.39
C THR A 340 -18.47 -10.61 1.90
N ALA A 341 -17.90 -9.56 2.50
CA ALA A 341 -17.92 -9.34 3.94
C ALA A 341 -19.33 -9.15 4.49
N VAL A 342 -20.20 -8.38 3.83
CA VAL A 342 -21.57 -8.12 4.33
C VAL A 342 -22.49 -9.36 4.25
N GLY A 343 -22.17 -10.34 3.39
CA GLY A 343 -23.01 -11.51 3.17
C GLY A 343 -24.45 -11.16 2.79
N THR A 344 -25.42 -11.95 3.24
CA THR A 344 -26.86 -11.74 2.96
C THR A 344 -27.60 -10.97 4.06
N GLU A 345 -27.02 -10.87 5.25
CA GLU A 345 -27.66 -10.30 6.43
C GLU A 345 -27.18 -8.87 6.74
N GLY A 346 -25.98 -8.53 6.28
CA GLY A 346 -25.34 -7.24 6.45
C GLY A 346 -25.71 -6.20 5.38
N ALA A 347 -25.08 -5.04 5.48
CA ALA A 347 -25.24 -3.93 4.55
C ALA A 347 -24.01 -3.01 4.54
N ALA A 348 -23.81 -2.29 3.45
CA ALA A 348 -22.85 -1.20 3.35
C ALA A 348 -23.59 0.15 3.42
N TYR A 349 -23.14 1.04 4.29
CA TYR A 349 -23.61 2.43 4.37
C TYR A 349 -22.51 3.38 3.89
N VAL A 350 -22.82 4.13 2.84
CA VAL A 350 -21.88 5.06 2.21
C VAL A 350 -22.40 6.48 2.31
N SER A 351 -21.53 7.41 2.67
CA SER A 351 -21.81 8.84 2.61
C SER A 351 -20.65 9.62 1.97
N SER A 352 -20.97 10.70 1.26
CA SER A 352 -19.96 11.59 0.66
C SER A 352 -20.51 13.00 0.46
N GLN A 353 -19.65 14.00 0.66
CA GLN A 353 -19.92 15.40 0.29
C GLN A 353 -19.73 15.67 -1.21
N VAL A 354 -19.25 14.68 -1.94
CA VAL A 354 -18.97 14.76 -3.38
C VAL A 354 -19.90 13.80 -4.12
N GLU A 355 -20.82 14.36 -4.90
CA GLU A 355 -21.82 13.60 -5.67
C GLU A 355 -21.19 12.50 -6.53
N ASP A 356 -20.14 12.84 -7.28
CA ASP A 356 -19.51 11.92 -8.23
C ASP A 356 -18.81 10.74 -7.54
N VAL A 357 -18.24 10.96 -6.34
CA VAL A 357 -17.68 9.88 -5.51
C VAL A 357 -18.78 8.96 -5.00
N ALA A 358 -19.92 9.52 -4.59
CA ALA A 358 -21.04 8.74 -4.11
C ALA A 358 -21.63 7.87 -5.23
N LEU A 359 -21.77 8.44 -6.44
CA LEU A 359 -22.23 7.72 -7.62
C LEU A 359 -21.27 6.61 -8.03
N ALA A 360 -19.96 6.89 -8.09
CA ALA A 360 -18.96 5.87 -8.39
C ALA A 360 -18.96 4.73 -7.36
N SER A 361 -19.13 5.07 -6.08
CA SER A 361 -19.25 4.08 -5.00
C SER A 361 -20.52 3.22 -5.15
N ALA A 362 -21.64 3.84 -5.52
CA ALA A 362 -22.90 3.14 -5.77
C ALA A 362 -22.79 2.19 -6.97
N ASP A 363 -22.25 2.67 -8.09
CA ASP A 363 -22.03 1.88 -9.30
C ASP A 363 -21.06 0.70 -9.04
N ALA A 364 -20.01 0.90 -8.23
CA ALA A 364 -19.08 -0.16 -7.84
C ALA A 364 -19.75 -1.25 -6.98
N LEU A 365 -20.56 -0.86 -6.00
CA LEU A 365 -21.29 -1.80 -5.13
C LEU A 365 -22.39 -2.55 -5.89
N GLU A 366 -23.11 -1.89 -6.80
CA GLU A 366 -24.06 -2.53 -7.71
C GLU A 366 -23.36 -3.53 -8.65
N GLY A 367 -22.20 -3.16 -9.20
CA GLY A 367 -21.36 -4.04 -10.00
C GLY A 367 -20.86 -5.28 -9.25
N ALA A 368 -20.68 -5.17 -7.93
CA ALA A 368 -20.33 -6.27 -7.02
C ALA A 368 -21.56 -7.11 -6.56
N GLY A 369 -22.75 -6.83 -7.11
CA GLY A 369 -23.97 -7.58 -6.84
C GLY A 369 -24.74 -7.16 -5.59
N LEU A 370 -24.38 -6.04 -4.94
CA LEU A 370 -25.26 -5.42 -3.95
C LEU A 370 -26.36 -4.62 -4.65
N ARG A 371 -27.42 -4.32 -3.92
CA ARG A 371 -28.53 -3.49 -4.39
C ARG A 371 -28.69 -2.30 -3.47
N LEU A 372 -28.89 -1.13 -4.06
CA LEU A 372 -29.21 0.07 -3.29
C LEU A 372 -30.61 -0.07 -2.67
N GLU A 373 -30.69 0.09 -1.35
CA GLU A 373 -31.94 0.01 -0.62
C GLU A 373 -32.76 1.30 -0.83
N PRO A 374 -34.09 1.20 -0.95
CA PRO A 374 -34.94 2.37 -0.99
C PRO A 374 -34.80 3.17 0.32
N ALA A 375 -34.62 4.48 0.18
CA ALA A 375 -34.62 5.43 1.27
C ALA A 375 -36.05 5.67 1.77
N GLU A 376 -36.23 5.70 3.08
CA GLU A 376 -37.49 6.13 3.69
C GLU A 376 -37.77 7.61 3.38
N GLU A 377 -36.71 8.42 3.41
CA GLU A 377 -36.73 9.84 3.07
C GLU A 377 -35.78 10.10 1.88
N PRO A 378 -36.26 9.96 0.64
CA PRO A 378 -35.42 10.13 -0.54
C PRO A 378 -35.04 11.60 -0.75
N VAL A 379 -33.83 11.85 -1.26
CA VAL A 379 -33.39 13.19 -1.68
C VAL A 379 -34.25 13.64 -2.88
N THR A 380 -34.97 14.75 -2.73
CA THR A 380 -35.89 15.28 -3.76
C THR A 380 -35.29 16.40 -4.60
N THR A 381 -34.19 17.01 -4.16
CA THR A 381 -33.55 18.15 -4.83
C THR A 381 -32.14 17.81 -5.27
N GLU A 382 -31.78 18.22 -6.48
CA GLU A 382 -30.44 18.03 -7.01
C GLU A 382 -29.43 18.97 -6.35
N ALA A 383 -28.22 18.46 -6.09
CA ALA A 383 -27.13 19.32 -5.67
C ALA A 383 -26.76 20.31 -6.81
N PRO A 384 -26.52 21.59 -6.47
CA PRO A 384 -26.32 22.65 -7.48
C PRO A 384 -25.00 22.53 -8.26
N LYS A 385 -24.01 21.77 -7.77
CA LYS A 385 -22.68 21.69 -8.39
C LYS A 385 -22.07 20.28 -8.29
N ARG A 386 -21.68 19.72 -9.44
CA ARG A 386 -20.79 18.56 -9.57
C ARG A 386 -19.32 19.00 -9.58
N LEU A 387 -18.38 18.09 -9.31
CA LEU A 387 -16.98 18.29 -9.67
C LEU A 387 -16.89 18.22 -11.20
N ARG A 388 -17.15 19.34 -11.88
CA ARG A 388 -17.30 19.40 -13.35
C ARG A 388 -16.03 19.11 -14.17
N ASP A 389 -14.91 18.71 -13.56
CA ASP A 389 -13.62 18.63 -14.27
C ASP A 389 -12.99 17.23 -14.40
N GLU A 390 -13.50 16.16 -13.75
CA GLU A 390 -12.86 14.84 -13.85
C GLU A 390 -13.83 13.74 -14.33
N ARG A 391 -13.60 13.28 -15.57
CA ARG A 391 -13.75 11.96 -16.24
C ARG A 391 -14.63 10.82 -15.69
N VAL A 392 -15.34 10.95 -14.57
CA VAL A 392 -16.15 9.89 -13.95
C VAL A 392 -17.59 10.05 -14.44
N GLY A 393 -17.80 9.68 -15.70
CA GLY A 393 -19.02 9.92 -16.47
C GLY A 393 -20.20 9.04 -16.10
N SER A 394 -20.87 9.31 -14.97
CA SER A 394 -22.22 8.80 -14.71
C SER A 394 -23.28 9.88 -15.00
N ALA A 395 -24.22 9.59 -15.91
CA ALA A 395 -25.37 10.45 -16.18
C ALA A 395 -26.38 10.47 -15.03
N ARG A 396 -26.31 9.50 -14.10
CA ARG A 396 -27.17 9.40 -12.92
C ARG A 396 -26.89 10.56 -11.96
N ARG A 397 -27.92 11.07 -11.30
CA ARG A 397 -27.81 12.03 -10.18
C ARG A 397 -27.99 11.31 -8.85
N ALA A 398 -27.41 11.85 -7.79
CA ALA A 398 -27.59 11.33 -6.43
C ALA A 398 -28.92 11.82 -5.79
N VAL A 399 -30.04 11.56 -6.48
CA VAL A 399 -31.40 11.93 -6.08
C VAL A 399 -32.37 10.78 -6.33
N GLY A 400 -33.51 10.79 -5.66
CA GLY A 400 -34.57 9.79 -5.81
C GLY A 400 -34.41 8.57 -4.90
N GLY A 401 -35.06 7.47 -5.30
CA GLY A 401 -35.39 6.32 -4.44
C GLY A 401 -34.29 5.82 -3.49
N PRO A 402 -33.05 5.56 -3.93
CA PRO A 402 -32.03 4.98 -3.05
C PRO A 402 -31.24 5.99 -2.20
N TRP A 403 -31.39 7.29 -2.47
CA TRP A 403 -30.55 8.34 -1.87
C TRP A 403 -31.21 8.93 -0.64
N ARG A 404 -30.58 8.83 0.54
CA ARG A 404 -31.15 9.23 1.82
C ARG A 404 -30.90 10.71 2.14
N ALA A 405 -31.97 11.42 2.48
CA ALA A 405 -31.90 12.81 2.96
C ALA A 405 -31.31 12.90 4.37
N THR A 406 -31.58 11.91 5.21
CA THR A 406 -31.15 11.82 6.61
C THR A 406 -30.16 10.67 6.83
N SER A 407 -29.28 10.82 7.84
CA SER A 407 -28.35 9.76 8.23
C SER A 407 -29.09 8.66 9.00
N PRO A 408 -28.88 7.38 8.68
CA PRO A 408 -29.37 6.27 9.50
C PRO A 408 -28.53 6.07 10.77
N LEU A 409 -27.38 6.76 10.90
CA LEU A 409 -26.54 6.68 12.09
C LEU A 409 -27.16 7.50 13.23
N PRO A 410 -26.98 7.09 14.51
CA PRO A 410 -27.29 7.93 15.66
C PRO A 410 -26.65 9.32 15.53
N ALA A 411 -27.26 10.34 16.14
CA ALA A 411 -26.76 11.72 16.05
C ALA A 411 -25.29 11.87 16.49
N ASP A 412 -24.88 11.07 17.46
CA ASP A 412 -23.51 11.02 17.99
C ASP A 412 -22.55 10.18 17.14
N ALA A 413 -23.05 9.45 16.15
CA ALA A 413 -22.27 8.67 15.20
C ALA A 413 -22.11 9.37 13.85
N ALA A 414 -22.60 10.60 13.70
CA ALA A 414 -22.42 11.37 12.48
C ALA A 414 -20.94 11.77 12.33
N PRO A 415 -20.30 11.48 11.18
CA PRO A 415 -18.90 11.83 10.92
C PRO A 415 -18.68 13.35 10.97
N GLU A 416 -17.44 13.74 11.24
CA GLU A 416 -17.07 15.15 11.37
C GLU A 416 -17.37 15.96 10.11
N SER A 417 -17.16 15.32 8.96
CA SER A 417 -17.43 15.89 7.65
C SER A 417 -18.92 16.15 7.43
N GLU A 418 -19.79 15.28 7.93
CA GLU A 418 -21.25 15.45 7.82
C GLU A 418 -21.72 16.66 8.64
N LYS A 419 -21.31 16.73 9.91
CA LYS A 419 -21.60 17.89 10.76
C LYS A 419 -21.09 19.20 10.17
N ARG A 420 -19.94 19.15 9.49
CA ARG A 420 -19.41 20.32 8.78
C ARG A 420 -20.28 20.67 7.56
N CYS A 421 -20.70 19.69 6.77
CA CYS A 421 -21.59 19.93 5.63
C CYS A 421 -22.92 20.53 6.08
N GLU A 422 -23.52 20.00 7.15
CA GLU A 422 -24.72 20.57 7.79
C GLU A 422 -24.51 22.04 8.18
N LEU A 423 -23.40 22.35 8.88
CA LEU A 423 -23.05 23.72 9.29
C LEU A 423 -22.91 24.68 8.09
N LEU A 424 -22.42 24.17 6.95
CA LEU A 424 -22.18 24.95 5.74
C LEU A 424 -23.36 24.94 4.77
N GLY A 425 -24.45 24.24 5.07
CA GLY A 425 -25.57 24.03 4.14
C GLY A 425 -25.15 23.28 2.87
N GLN A 426 -24.14 22.43 2.96
CA GLN A 426 -23.64 21.61 1.85
C GLN A 426 -24.40 20.27 1.79
N PRO A 427 -24.73 19.77 0.60
CA PRO A 427 -25.38 18.49 0.45
C PRO A 427 -24.44 17.35 0.88
N VAL A 428 -25.03 16.28 1.40
CA VAL A 428 -24.36 15.01 1.67
C VAL A 428 -25.16 13.92 0.99
N HIS A 429 -24.47 13.13 0.17
CA HIS A 429 -25.05 12.06 -0.62
C HIS A 429 -24.89 10.75 0.15
N ARG A 430 -26.00 10.11 0.52
CA ARG A 430 -26.03 8.93 1.40
C ARG A 430 -26.81 7.82 0.73
N PHE A 431 -26.37 6.58 0.87
CA PHE A 431 -27.15 5.42 0.46
C PHE A 431 -26.77 4.19 1.28
N VAL A 432 -27.64 3.19 1.28
CA VAL A 432 -27.39 1.86 1.86
C VAL A 432 -27.43 0.84 0.74
N ALA A 433 -26.50 -0.11 0.71
CA ALA A 433 -26.48 -1.21 -0.24
C ALA A 433 -26.45 -2.55 0.49
N SER A 434 -27.26 -3.53 0.07
CA SER A 434 -27.30 -4.87 0.68
C SER A 434 -27.54 -5.97 -0.37
N ARG A 435 -27.25 -7.22 -0.01
CA ARG A 435 -27.57 -8.40 -0.86
C ARG A 435 -28.96 -8.98 -0.59
N ARG A 436 -29.80 -8.31 0.20
CA ARG A 436 -31.09 -8.88 0.62
C ARG A 436 -31.92 -9.29 -0.60
N PRO A 437 -32.31 -10.56 -0.73
CA PRO A 437 -33.23 -10.97 -1.77
C PRO A 437 -34.55 -10.21 -1.55
N ARG A 438 -35.19 -9.71 -2.62
CA ARG A 438 -36.52 -9.10 -2.45
C ARG A 438 -37.44 -10.16 -1.84
N ARG A 439 -38.38 -9.73 -1.00
CA ARG A 439 -39.51 -10.54 -0.58
C ARG A 439 -40.32 -10.90 -1.84
N GLY A 440 -40.01 -12.03 -2.47
CA GLY A 440 -40.54 -12.46 -3.77
C GLY A 440 -39.50 -12.79 -4.85
N ASP A 441 -38.23 -12.41 -4.69
CA ASP A 441 -37.15 -12.84 -5.58
C ASP A 441 -36.78 -14.29 -5.25
N ARG A 442 -37.46 -15.24 -5.88
CA ARG A 442 -36.85 -16.54 -6.17
C ARG A 442 -35.66 -16.25 -7.09
N LEU A 443 -34.44 -16.33 -6.55
CA LEU A 443 -33.20 -16.09 -7.29
C LEU A 443 -33.18 -16.93 -8.57
N ARG A 444 -33.35 -16.28 -9.73
CA ARG A 444 -32.96 -16.84 -11.03
C ARG A 444 -31.47 -16.59 -11.21
N LEU A 445 -30.66 -17.59 -10.90
CA LEU A 445 -29.26 -17.63 -11.33
C LEU A 445 -29.24 -18.13 -12.77
N PHE A 446 -28.77 -17.29 -13.68
CA PHE A 446 -28.58 -17.64 -15.09
C PHE A 446 -27.57 -18.79 -15.19
N ALA A 447 -28.03 -19.98 -15.55
CA ALA A 447 -27.17 -20.97 -16.18
C ALA A 447 -26.75 -20.39 -17.55
N ALA A 448 -25.45 -20.44 -17.86
CA ALA A 448 -24.97 -20.13 -19.20
C ALA A 448 -25.65 -21.10 -20.20
N PRO A 449 -26.02 -20.63 -21.41
CA PRO A 449 -26.64 -21.48 -22.40
C PRO A 449 -25.71 -22.65 -22.74
N ARG A 450 -26.26 -23.86 -22.71
CA ARG A 450 -25.69 -25.02 -23.40
C ARG A 450 -25.95 -24.80 -24.89
N ASP A 451 -24.90 -24.68 -25.69
CA ASP A 451 -25.05 -24.61 -27.15
C ASP A 451 -25.31 -25.98 -27.79
N ASP A 452 -25.10 -27.08 -27.08
CA ASP A 452 -25.25 -28.42 -27.65
C ASP A 452 -26.10 -29.29 -26.70
N LEU A 453 -27.38 -29.51 -27.06
CA LEU A 453 -28.21 -30.71 -26.86
C LEU A 453 -29.71 -30.34 -26.88
N ASP A 454 -30.45 -30.97 -27.79
CA ASP A 454 -31.89 -30.85 -27.96
C ASP A 454 -32.68 -31.24 -26.71
N GLY A 455 -33.61 -30.36 -26.32
CA GLY A 455 -34.94 -30.69 -25.79
C GLY A 455 -35.03 -31.58 -24.56
N GLY A 456 -34.90 -31.00 -23.36
CA GLY A 456 -35.38 -31.60 -22.13
C GLY A 456 -35.61 -30.54 -21.05
N ASP A 457 -36.81 -30.52 -20.45
CA ASP A 457 -37.24 -29.56 -19.44
C ASP A 457 -36.16 -29.23 -18.40
N ASP A 458 -35.68 -27.98 -18.45
CA ASP A 458 -34.73 -27.40 -17.51
C ASP A 458 -35.38 -27.27 -16.13
N ALA A 459 -35.18 -28.29 -15.30
CA ALA A 459 -35.46 -28.19 -13.88
C ALA A 459 -34.41 -27.27 -13.22
N ASP A 460 -34.89 -26.10 -12.77
CA ASP A 460 -34.17 -25.12 -11.93
C ASP A 460 -33.40 -25.81 -10.78
N VAL A 461 -32.08 -25.99 -10.94
CA VAL A 461 -31.21 -26.42 -9.83
C VAL A 461 -30.64 -25.17 -9.16
N VAL A 462 -31.36 -24.68 -8.16
CA VAL A 462 -30.82 -23.76 -7.16
C VAL A 462 -29.70 -24.50 -6.42
N LEU A 463 -28.48 -23.94 -6.45
CA LEU A 463 -27.41 -24.34 -5.51
C LEU A 463 -27.90 -23.97 -4.11
N ASP A 464 -28.50 -24.94 -3.43
CA ASP A 464 -28.92 -24.87 -2.04
C ASP A 464 -27.71 -24.40 -1.20
N ALA A 465 -27.88 -23.40 -0.33
CA ALA A 465 -26.82 -22.95 0.58
C ALA A 465 -26.34 -24.08 1.53
N ALA A 466 -27.07 -25.19 1.58
CA ALA A 466 -26.62 -26.44 2.20
C ALA A 466 -25.50 -27.16 1.41
N LEU A 467 -25.42 -27.01 0.08
CA LEU A 467 -24.41 -27.66 -0.79
C LEU A 467 -23.02 -27.02 -0.70
N THR A 468 -22.95 -25.70 -0.43
CA THR A 468 -21.69 -24.99 -0.16
C THR A 468 -21.00 -25.43 1.14
N ARG A 469 -21.67 -26.25 1.98
CA ARG A 469 -21.07 -26.88 3.17
C ARG A 469 -20.41 -28.23 2.88
N VAL A 470 -20.59 -28.80 1.67
CA VAL A 470 -20.21 -30.19 1.36
C VAL A 470 -18.82 -30.29 0.73
N MET A 471 -18.42 -29.30 -0.07
CA MET A 471 -17.02 -29.07 -0.48
C MET A 471 -16.70 -27.59 -0.42
N HIS A 472 -15.45 -27.28 -0.07
CA HIS A 472 -14.94 -25.91 -0.02
C HIS A 472 -14.11 -25.60 -1.26
N ALA A 473 -14.10 -24.34 -1.70
CA ALA A 473 -13.00 -23.86 -2.53
C ALA A 473 -11.68 -24.09 -1.77
N GLY A 474 -10.61 -24.46 -2.46
CA GLY A 474 -9.35 -24.81 -1.80
C GLY A 474 -8.46 -25.73 -2.61
N THR A 475 -7.38 -26.19 -1.97
CA THR A 475 -6.40 -27.09 -2.57
C THR A 475 -6.67 -28.52 -2.13
N TYR A 476 -6.86 -29.38 -3.11
CA TYR A 476 -7.08 -30.80 -2.93
C TYR A 476 -5.85 -31.56 -3.42
N GLU A 477 -5.43 -32.56 -2.66
CA GLU A 477 -4.48 -33.56 -3.12
C GLU A 477 -5.25 -34.60 -3.91
N PHE A 478 -4.86 -34.75 -5.17
CA PHE A 478 -5.39 -35.68 -6.14
C PHE A 478 -4.45 -36.86 -6.24
N VAL A 479 -4.93 -38.04 -5.85
CA VAL A 479 -4.22 -39.31 -6.01
C VAL A 479 -5.00 -40.17 -6.99
N GLU A 480 -4.37 -40.55 -8.08
CA GLU A 480 -4.83 -41.61 -8.98
C GLU A 480 -4.07 -42.89 -8.61
N ASP A 481 -4.73 -44.06 -8.76
CA ASP A 481 -4.35 -45.36 -8.18
C ASP A 481 -2.89 -45.84 -8.41
N THR A 482 -2.09 -45.16 -9.24
CA THR A 482 -0.68 -45.52 -9.53
C THR A 482 0.30 -44.35 -9.71
N SER A 483 -0.11 -43.09 -9.55
CA SER A 483 0.72 -41.91 -9.87
C SER A 483 1.14 -41.09 -8.63
N GLU A 484 2.13 -40.21 -8.80
CA GLU A 484 2.48 -39.25 -7.76
C GLU A 484 1.29 -38.34 -7.43
N PRO A 485 1.06 -37.98 -6.15
CA PRO A 485 0.01 -37.04 -5.78
C PRO A 485 0.16 -35.71 -6.53
N ASN A 486 -0.89 -35.32 -7.24
CA ASN A 486 -1.02 -33.99 -7.85
C ASN A 486 -1.85 -33.09 -6.93
N ARG A 487 -1.84 -31.77 -7.18
CA ARG A 487 -2.68 -30.81 -6.46
C ARG A 487 -3.64 -30.16 -7.42
N VAL A 488 -4.92 -30.16 -7.08
CA VAL A 488 -5.98 -29.49 -7.85
C VAL A 488 -6.55 -28.39 -6.98
N PHE A 489 -6.59 -27.17 -7.52
CA PHE A 489 -7.25 -26.04 -6.92
C PHE A 489 -8.68 -25.94 -7.45
N LEU A 490 -9.65 -25.83 -6.54
CA LEU A 490 -11.06 -25.59 -6.88
C LEU A 490 -11.44 -24.18 -6.44
N GLY A 491 -11.72 -23.31 -7.41
CA GLY A 491 -12.16 -21.93 -7.19
C GLY A 491 -13.63 -21.83 -6.80
N ALA A 492 -14.00 -20.81 -6.02
CA ALA A 492 -15.39 -20.57 -5.63
C ALA A 492 -16.30 -20.18 -6.81
N ASP A 493 -15.71 -19.76 -7.93
CA ASP A 493 -16.37 -19.44 -9.19
C ASP A 493 -16.64 -20.66 -10.08
N GLY A 494 -16.31 -21.87 -9.60
CA GLY A 494 -16.47 -23.11 -10.35
C GLY A 494 -15.31 -23.43 -11.28
N ARG A 495 -14.20 -22.68 -11.26
CA ARG A 495 -12.97 -23.04 -11.99
C ARG A 495 -12.17 -24.09 -11.24
N ALA A 496 -11.45 -24.93 -11.98
CA ALA A 496 -10.52 -25.88 -11.42
C ALA A 496 -9.18 -25.81 -12.15
N THR A 497 -8.08 -25.86 -11.41
CA THR A 497 -6.72 -25.81 -11.98
C THR A 497 -5.81 -26.82 -11.32
N ALA A 498 -5.20 -27.72 -12.10
CA ALA A 498 -4.18 -28.65 -11.64
C ALA A 498 -2.79 -27.97 -11.62
N LEU A 499 -1.98 -28.28 -10.59
CA LEU A 499 -0.65 -27.70 -10.43
C LEU A 499 0.34 -28.27 -11.45
N ARG A 500 0.19 -29.55 -11.79
CA ARG A 500 0.87 -30.23 -12.88
C ARG A 500 -0.17 -30.74 -13.86
N ASP A 501 0.22 -30.87 -15.12
CA ASP A 501 -0.62 -31.58 -16.08
C ASP A 501 -0.89 -33.00 -15.57
N ILE A 502 -2.15 -33.43 -15.58
CA ILE A 502 -2.53 -34.72 -14.98
C ILE A 502 -1.97 -35.88 -15.82
N TYR A 503 -1.71 -35.64 -17.10
CA TYR A 503 -1.03 -36.59 -17.98
C TYR A 503 0.08 -35.88 -18.76
N ASP A 504 1.33 -36.18 -18.41
CA ASP A 504 2.48 -35.79 -19.22
C ASP A 504 2.52 -36.71 -20.45
N ASP A 505 1.85 -36.29 -21.52
CA ASP A 505 1.94 -36.95 -22.82
C ASP A 505 3.35 -36.76 -23.39
N SER A 506 4.27 -37.63 -22.97
CA SER A 506 5.62 -37.73 -23.52
C SER A 506 5.66 -38.12 -25.01
N SER A 507 4.52 -38.39 -25.67
CA SER A 507 4.46 -38.73 -27.11
C SER A 507 4.55 -37.52 -28.05
N GLY A 508 4.64 -36.30 -27.53
CA GLY A 508 4.97 -35.11 -28.34
C GLY A 508 3.85 -34.65 -29.28
N ALA A 509 2.60 -35.10 -29.09
CA ALA A 509 1.48 -34.80 -29.98
C ALA A 509 0.86 -33.40 -29.78
N GLY A 510 1.36 -32.57 -28.86
CA GLY A 510 0.99 -31.16 -28.74
C GLY A 510 -0.50 -30.89 -28.47
N ARG A 511 -1.19 -31.79 -27.75
CA ARG A 511 -2.60 -31.62 -27.40
C ARG A 511 -2.71 -31.05 -25.99
N GLY A 512 -3.43 -29.93 -25.87
CA GLY A 512 -3.44 -29.04 -24.71
C GLY A 512 -3.62 -29.74 -23.36
N GLY A 513 -2.82 -29.31 -22.40
CA GLY A 513 -2.76 -29.91 -21.07
C GLY A 513 -4.06 -29.85 -20.30
N ALA A 514 -4.32 -30.87 -19.48
CA ALA A 514 -5.45 -30.97 -18.56
C ALA A 514 -5.23 -30.09 -17.31
N GLN A 515 -4.70 -28.89 -17.52
CA GLN A 515 -4.32 -28.00 -16.43
C GLN A 515 -5.50 -27.17 -15.93
N ASP A 516 -6.39 -26.73 -16.81
CA ASP A 516 -7.53 -25.89 -16.45
C ASP A 516 -8.86 -26.56 -16.82
N GLY A 517 -9.90 -26.26 -16.03
CA GLY A 517 -11.25 -26.68 -16.32
C GLY A 517 -12.27 -26.17 -15.32
N ARG A 518 -13.34 -26.94 -15.10
CA ARG A 518 -14.50 -26.51 -14.31
C ARG A 518 -14.97 -27.60 -13.38
N TRP A 519 -15.57 -27.22 -12.26
CA TRP A 519 -16.20 -28.15 -11.34
C TRP A 519 -17.62 -27.70 -10.96
N ARG A 520 -18.47 -28.69 -10.65
CA ARG A 520 -19.82 -28.47 -10.14
C ARG A 520 -20.27 -29.61 -9.24
N ILE A 521 -21.26 -29.33 -8.39
CA ILE A 521 -21.90 -30.33 -7.54
C ILE A 521 -23.36 -30.47 -7.99
N GLU A 522 -23.80 -31.72 -8.16
CA GLU A 522 -25.18 -32.09 -8.47
C GLU A 522 -25.78 -32.92 -7.34
N ARG A 523 -27.03 -32.65 -6.97
CA ARG A 523 -27.74 -33.49 -5.99
C ARG A 523 -28.20 -34.78 -6.65
N ILE A 524 -27.93 -35.93 -6.04
CA ILE A 524 -28.42 -37.21 -6.56
C ILE A 524 -29.93 -37.28 -6.28
N ARG A 525 -30.74 -37.42 -7.34
CA ARG A 525 -32.20 -37.60 -7.20
C ARG A 525 -32.47 -38.79 -6.29
N ASN A 526 -33.34 -38.62 -5.29
CA ASN A 526 -33.71 -39.61 -4.26
C ASN A 526 -32.63 -39.93 -3.22
N ASN A 527 -31.52 -39.21 -3.14
CA ASN A 527 -30.53 -39.38 -2.07
C ASN A 527 -30.17 -38.02 -1.45
N SER A 528 -30.86 -37.66 -0.36
CA SER A 528 -30.60 -36.42 0.39
C SER A 528 -29.25 -36.41 1.11
N THR A 529 -28.59 -37.56 1.21
CA THR A 529 -27.35 -37.75 1.95
C THR A 529 -26.10 -37.73 1.08
N HIS A 530 -26.22 -37.65 -0.25
CA HIS A 530 -25.07 -37.70 -1.15
C HIS A 530 -25.18 -36.68 -2.28
N CYS A 531 -24.04 -36.17 -2.73
CA CYS A 531 -23.92 -35.26 -3.87
C CYS A 531 -22.91 -35.84 -4.85
N LYS A 532 -23.17 -35.66 -6.15
CA LYS A 532 -22.27 -36.03 -7.24
C LYS A 532 -21.42 -34.83 -7.59
N ILE A 533 -20.12 -35.03 -7.71
CA ILE A 533 -19.17 -33.98 -8.09
C ILE A 533 -18.71 -34.27 -9.51
N HIS A 534 -18.76 -33.24 -10.33
CA HIS A 534 -18.25 -33.26 -11.70
C HIS A 534 -17.07 -32.30 -11.75
N LEU A 535 -15.89 -32.80 -12.09
CA LEU A 535 -14.68 -32.00 -12.30
C LEU A 535 -14.16 -32.31 -13.70
N SER A 536 -14.20 -31.32 -14.58
CA SER A 536 -13.65 -31.37 -15.93
C SER A 536 -12.27 -30.72 -15.90
N LEU A 537 -11.25 -31.42 -16.39
CA LEU A 537 -9.88 -30.93 -16.56
C LEU A 537 -9.41 -31.36 -17.94
N GLY A 538 -9.41 -30.42 -18.89
CA GLY A 538 -9.24 -30.74 -20.31
C GLY A 538 -10.26 -31.77 -20.81
N ARG A 539 -9.77 -32.91 -21.33
CA ARG A 539 -10.60 -34.03 -21.83
C ARG A 539 -11.10 -35.00 -20.75
N TYR A 540 -10.59 -34.86 -19.52
CA TYR A 540 -10.92 -35.77 -18.43
C TYR A 540 -12.11 -35.24 -17.64
N ASN A 541 -13.03 -36.14 -17.32
CA ASN A 541 -14.22 -35.88 -16.54
C ASN A 541 -14.19 -36.78 -15.29
N LEU A 542 -13.89 -36.17 -14.15
CA LEU A 542 -13.84 -36.83 -12.86
C LEU A 542 -15.24 -36.79 -12.25
N GLN A 543 -15.77 -37.97 -11.91
CA GLN A 543 -17.07 -38.12 -11.28
C GLN A 543 -16.91 -38.79 -9.92
N GLY A 544 -17.16 -38.04 -8.84
CA GLY A 544 -17.11 -38.52 -7.47
C GLY A 544 -18.44 -38.40 -6.76
N SER A 545 -18.58 -39.09 -5.62
CA SER A 545 -19.72 -38.88 -4.72
C SER A 545 -19.22 -38.54 -3.32
N VAL A 546 -19.85 -37.56 -2.69
CA VAL A 546 -19.52 -37.11 -1.34
C VAL A 546 -20.77 -37.13 -0.47
N SER A 547 -20.64 -37.49 0.81
CA SER A 547 -21.77 -37.44 1.74
C SER A 547 -22.11 -35.97 2.07
N SER A 548 -23.40 -35.63 2.15
CA SER A 548 -23.87 -34.29 2.48
C SER A 548 -23.61 -33.87 3.93
N ARG A 549 -23.09 -34.79 4.77
CA ARG A 549 -22.60 -34.47 6.11
C ARG A 549 -21.21 -33.83 6.11
N GLY A 550 -20.61 -33.64 4.94
CA GLY A 550 -19.24 -33.17 4.78
C GLY A 550 -18.25 -34.30 4.99
N GLY A 551 -17.29 -34.40 4.08
CA GLY A 551 -16.12 -35.26 4.21
C GLY A 551 -14.92 -34.50 3.67
N ASP A 552 -13.79 -34.56 4.36
CA ASP A 552 -12.54 -33.95 3.89
C ASP A 552 -11.94 -34.73 2.70
N ALA A 553 -12.63 -35.74 2.17
CA ALA A 553 -12.21 -36.48 0.99
C ALA A 553 -13.40 -36.85 0.09
N VAL A 554 -13.13 -36.85 -1.23
CA VAL A 554 -14.04 -37.30 -2.29
C VAL A 554 -13.35 -38.41 -3.05
N GLU A 555 -14.02 -39.55 -3.20
CA GLU A 555 -13.56 -40.65 -4.04
C GLU A 555 -14.48 -40.82 -5.24
N GLY A 556 -13.91 -41.22 -6.37
CA GLY A 556 -14.64 -41.30 -7.63
C GLY A 556 -13.92 -42.02 -8.74
N VAL A 557 -14.48 -41.92 -9.94
CA VAL A 557 -13.95 -42.49 -11.17
C VAL A 557 -13.50 -41.38 -12.12
N VAL A 558 -12.42 -41.62 -12.83
CA VAL A 558 -11.93 -40.76 -13.91
C VAL A 558 -12.45 -41.33 -15.22
N LEU A 559 -13.08 -40.46 -16.01
CA LEU A 559 -13.63 -40.79 -17.32
C LEU A 559 -12.94 -39.96 -18.41
N GLU A 560 -12.65 -40.54 -19.56
CA GLU A 560 -12.07 -39.85 -20.72
C GLU A 560 -13.07 -39.80 -21.88
N GLY A 561 -13.26 -38.62 -22.49
CA GLY A 561 -14.16 -38.44 -23.64
C GLY A 561 -15.47 -37.72 -23.30
N ALA A 562 -16.04 -37.02 -24.29
CA ALA A 562 -17.22 -36.17 -24.13
C ALA A 562 -18.55 -36.88 -24.49
N SER A 563 -18.54 -37.73 -25.52
CA SER A 563 -19.77 -38.35 -26.07
C SER A 563 -19.98 -39.80 -25.61
N ASP A 564 -18.90 -40.50 -25.26
CA ASP A 564 -18.93 -41.85 -24.68
C ASP A 564 -17.74 -41.99 -23.71
N PRO A 565 -17.92 -41.62 -22.43
CA PRO A 565 -16.83 -41.54 -21.48
C PRO A 565 -16.28 -42.92 -21.11
N ASP A 566 -15.04 -43.22 -21.51
CA ASP A 566 -14.33 -44.44 -21.13
C ASP A 566 -13.78 -44.35 -19.70
N PHE A 567 -13.94 -45.43 -18.93
CA PHE A 567 -13.33 -45.52 -17.60
C PHE A 567 -11.82 -45.67 -17.72
N VAL A 568 -11.07 -44.71 -17.16
CA VAL A 568 -9.59 -44.71 -17.22
C VAL A 568 -8.93 -44.87 -15.86
N GLY A 569 -9.66 -44.69 -14.75
CA GLY A 569 -9.09 -44.87 -13.42
C GLY A 569 -10.02 -44.47 -12.27
N ARG A 570 -9.49 -44.54 -11.06
CA ARG A 570 -10.13 -44.00 -9.85
C ARG A 570 -9.31 -42.84 -9.31
N PHE A 571 -9.98 -41.94 -8.61
CA PHE A 571 -9.32 -40.84 -7.93
C PHE A 571 -9.79 -40.70 -6.49
N ARG A 572 -8.91 -40.13 -5.67
CA ARG A 572 -9.22 -39.59 -4.36
C ARG A 572 -8.76 -38.14 -4.29
N LEU A 573 -9.69 -37.23 -3.98
CA LEU A 573 -9.42 -35.83 -3.66
C LEU A 573 -9.50 -35.66 -2.15
N ALA A 574 -8.39 -35.38 -1.49
CA ALA A 574 -8.38 -35.05 -0.06
C ALA A 574 -8.13 -33.54 0.13
N LEU A 575 -8.94 -32.88 0.95
CA LEU A 575 -8.81 -31.48 1.26
C LEU A 575 -7.57 -31.26 2.12
N THR A 576 -6.47 -30.85 1.50
CA THR A 576 -5.20 -30.59 2.20
C THR A 576 -5.16 -29.22 2.84
N SER A 577 -5.91 -28.27 2.26
CA SER A 577 -6.13 -26.95 2.82
C SER A 577 -7.48 -26.45 2.36
N ARG A 578 -8.36 -26.11 3.31
CA ARG A 578 -9.49 -25.20 3.05
C ARG A 578 -8.92 -23.92 2.44
N ALA A 579 -9.64 -23.26 1.54
CA ALA A 579 -9.24 -21.92 1.10
C ALA A 579 -9.19 -20.98 2.33
N ALA A 580 -8.04 -20.94 2.99
CA ALA A 580 -7.57 -19.81 3.75
C ALA A 580 -6.95 -18.88 2.72
N ASN A 581 -7.71 -17.84 2.41
CA ASN A 581 -7.40 -16.70 1.56
C ASN A 581 -6.85 -17.04 0.16
N GLU A 582 -7.57 -16.55 -0.84
CA GLU A 582 -7.05 -16.27 -2.18
C GLU A 582 -5.66 -15.63 -2.11
N SER A 583 -5.36 -14.83 -1.08
CA SER A 583 -4.03 -14.26 -0.81
C SER A 583 -2.89 -15.26 -0.55
N THR A 584 -3.15 -16.46 -0.04
CA THR A 584 -2.10 -17.48 0.18
C THR A 584 -1.79 -18.21 -1.12
N VAL A 585 -2.81 -18.34 -1.97
CA VAL A 585 -2.71 -18.90 -3.33
C VAL A 585 -2.09 -17.87 -4.25
N ASP A 586 -2.52 -16.62 -4.21
CA ASP A 586 -1.88 -15.48 -4.85
C ASP A 586 -0.47 -15.32 -4.33
N ALA A 587 -0.18 -15.42 -3.03
CA ALA A 587 1.20 -15.40 -2.54
C ALA A 587 2.01 -16.61 -3.01
N ALA A 588 1.41 -17.78 -3.25
CA ALA A 588 2.10 -18.95 -3.79
C ALA A 588 2.32 -18.85 -5.31
N LEU A 589 1.33 -18.34 -6.05
CA LEU A 589 1.37 -18.05 -7.48
C LEU A 589 2.27 -16.86 -7.77
N GLU A 590 2.23 -15.83 -6.95
CA GLU A 590 3.11 -14.68 -6.90
C GLU A 590 4.49 -15.16 -6.48
N LYS A 591 4.69 -15.96 -5.44
CA LYS A 591 6.01 -16.54 -5.15
C LYS A 591 6.54 -17.39 -6.30
N ALA A 592 5.69 -18.12 -7.03
CA ALA A 592 6.07 -18.84 -8.24
C ALA A 592 6.37 -17.89 -9.42
N ALA A 593 5.63 -16.79 -9.54
CA ALA A 593 5.80 -15.74 -10.54
C ALA A 593 7.02 -14.87 -10.25
N THR A 594 7.29 -14.49 -9.00
CA THR A 594 8.50 -13.88 -8.46
C THR A 594 9.67 -14.83 -8.62
N LYS A 595 9.53 -16.14 -8.39
CA LYS A 595 10.58 -17.12 -8.69
C LYS A 595 10.83 -17.23 -10.20
N ARG A 596 9.82 -16.98 -11.05
CA ARG A 596 9.98 -16.80 -12.51
C ARG A 596 10.58 -15.44 -12.88
N ALA A 597 10.27 -14.37 -12.16
CA ALA A 597 10.71 -12.98 -12.42
C ALA A 597 12.11 -12.69 -11.85
N THR A 598 12.52 -13.44 -10.82
CA THR A 598 13.89 -13.46 -10.27
C THR A 598 14.76 -14.49 -10.97
N ARG A 599 14.26 -15.18 -12.00
CA ARG A 599 15.15 -15.89 -12.91
C ARG A 599 16.11 -14.84 -13.49
N PRO A 600 17.43 -15.10 -13.51
CA PRO A 600 18.36 -14.22 -14.19
C PRO A 600 17.82 -13.95 -15.60
N ALA A 601 17.84 -12.69 -16.01
CA ALA A 601 17.36 -12.27 -17.31
C ALA A 601 17.90 -13.22 -18.40
N PRO A 602 17.10 -13.54 -19.43
CA PRO A 602 17.53 -14.46 -20.48
C PRO A 602 18.92 -14.04 -20.99
N PRO A 603 19.85 -14.99 -21.18
CA PRO A 603 21.18 -14.66 -21.68
C PRO A 603 21.06 -13.91 -23.01
N ALA A 604 21.99 -12.98 -23.28
CA ALA A 604 22.01 -12.27 -24.55
C ALA A 604 22.15 -13.29 -25.70
N ARG A 605 21.33 -13.13 -26.75
CA ARG A 605 21.30 -14.04 -27.92
C ARG A 605 21.75 -13.26 -29.15
N VAL A 606 22.67 -13.83 -29.93
CA VAL A 606 23.17 -13.23 -31.18
C VAL A 606 22.73 -14.06 -32.38
N GLY A 607 22.42 -13.39 -33.50
CA GLY A 607 22.25 -14.06 -34.78
C GLY A 607 23.59 -14.41 -35.45
N LYS A 608 23.56 -15.33 -36.42
CA LYS A 608 24.75 -15.65 -37.24
C LYS A 608 25.36 -14.42 -37.92
N GLY A 609 24.54 -13.47 -38.39
CA GLY A 609 25.01 -12.24 -39.04
C GLY A 609 25.87 -11.35 -38.13
N ALA A 610 25.75 -11.46 -36.80
CA ALA A 610 26.61 -10.72 -35.87
C ALA A 610 28.05 -11.26 -35.82
N LEU A 611 28.21 -12.55 -36.11
CA LEU A 611 29.48 -13.28 -36.09
C LEU A 611 30.09 -13.43 -37.49
N ALA A 612 29.24 -13.56 -38.52
CA ALA A 612 29.64 -13.78 -39.91
C ALA A 612 30.26 -12.53 -40.58
N GLY A 613 31.07 -12.75 -41.62
CA GLY A 613 31.74 -11.70 -42.39
C GLY A 613 32.83 -10.97 -41.61
N ARG A 614 33.33 -11.60 -40.54
CA ARG A 614 34.35 -11.07 -39.63
C ARG A 614 35.41 -12.13 -39.41
N GLN A 615 36.65 -11.67 -39.33
CA GLN A 615 37.77 -12.51 -38.95
C GLN A 615 37.87 -12.61 -37.42
N TRP A 616 37.96 -13.82 -36.89
CA TRP A 616 38.07 -14.13 -35.47
C TRP A 616 39.38 -14.86 -35.19
N LEU A 617 40.13 -14.40 -34.18
CA LEU A 617 41.24 -15.16 -33.63
C LEU A 617 40.67 -16.26 -32.72
N LEU A 618 40.85 -17.51 -33.12
CA LEU A 618 40.69 -18.68 -32.27
C LEU A 618 42.01 -18.95 -31.55
N SER A 619 42.01 -18.87 -30.24
CA SER A 619 43.06 -19.33 -29.34
C SER A 619 42.56 -20.59 -28.64
N ALA A 620 43.03 -21.76 -29.04
CA ALA A 620 42.64 -23.03 -28.43
C ALA A 620 43.84 -23.68 -27.72
N THR A 621 43.57 -24.34 -26.61
CA THR A 621 44.50 -25.27 -25.96
C THR A 621 43.93 -26.67 -26.14
N VAL A 622 44.66 -27.56 -26.80
CA VAL A 622 44.25 -28.96 -27.03
C VAL A 622 45.39 -29.85 -26.56
N ASP A 623 45.12 -30.77 -25.64
CA ASP A 623 46.14 -31.65 -25.05
C ASP A 623 47.37 -30.88 -24.51
N ASP A 624 47.12 -29.77 -23.81
CA ASP A 624 48.10 -28.81 -23.27
C ASP A 624 48.92 -28.01 -24.31
N GLU A 625 48.67 -28.20 -25.61
CA GLU A 625 49.29 -27.41 -26.68
C GLU A 625 48.42 -26.22 -27.09
N GLN A 626 49.03 -25.03 -27.17
CA GLN A 626 48.33 -23.82 -27.63
C GLN A 626 48.42 -23.68 -29.15
N CYS A 627 47.27 -23.52 -29.79
CA CYS A 627 47.15 -23.25 -31.21
C CYS A 627 46.32 -21.98 -31.49
N PHE A 628 46.68 -21.30 -32.57
CA PHE A 628 46.09 -20.02 -32.96
C PHE A 628 45.71 -20.03 -34.44
N PHE A 629 44.45 -19.66 -34.74
CA PHE A 629 43.90 -19.62 -36.09
C PHE A 629 43.10 -18.35 -36.32
N ILE A 630 43.03 -17.86 -37.56
CA ILE A 630 42.20 -16.70 -37.91
C ILE A 630 41.03 -17.17 -38.77
N LEU A 631 39.88 -17.37 -38.14
CA LEU A 631 38.69 -17.92 -38.78
C LEU A 631 37.85 -16.83 -39.43
N ASP A 632 37.44 -17.03 -40.67
CA ASP A 632 36.38 -16.24 -41.29
C ASP A 632 35.07 -17.04 -41.32
N PHE A 633 34.09 -16.54 -40.57
CA PHE A 633 32.78 -17.15 -40.43
C PHE A 633 31.85 -16.71 -41.56
N GLN A 634 31.35 -17.66 -42.34
CA GLN A 634 30.41 -17.40 -43.42
C GLN A 634 28.96 -17.56 -42.93
N GLU A 635 28.04 -16.78 -43.50
CA GLU A 635 26.60 -16.88 -43.17
C GLU A 635 26.01 -18.27 -43.49
N SER A 636 26.62 -18.99 -44.44
CA SER A 636 26.30 -20.40 -44.76
C SER A 636 26.49 -21.35 -43.58
N GLY A 637 27.16 -20.91 -42.51
CA GLY A 637 27.59 -21.77 -41.41
C GLY A 637 28.83 -22.57 -41.73
N ASP A 638 29.55 -22.26 -42.81
CA ASP A 638 30.91 -22.72 -43.05
C ASP A 638 31.92 -21.71 -42.47
N PHE A 639 33.12 -22.17 -42.17
CA PHE A 639 34.26 -21.28 -41.89
C PHE A 639 35.52 -21.81 -42.55
N VAL A 640 36.43 -20.88 -42.82
CA VAL A 640 37.75 -21.15 -43.39
C VAL A 640 38.79 -20.37 -42.60
N ASP A 641 39.95 -20.98 -42.37
CA ASP A 641 41.12 -20.27 -41.86
C ASP A 641 41.69 -19.33 -42.92
N THR A 642 41.96 -18.09 -42.55
CA THR A 642 42.42 -17.02 -43.45
C THR A 642 43.92 -16.77 -43.38
N ALA A 643 44.64 -17.59 -42.63
CA ALA A 643 46.06 -17.79 -42.83
C ALA A 643 46.31 -18.09 -44.32
N GLY A 644 47.03 -17.21 -45.04
CA GLY A 644 47.14 -17.27 -46.51
C GLY A 644 47.65 -18.60 -47.08
N SER A 645 47.65 -18.76 -48.41
CA SER A 645 47.96 -20.03 -49.11
C SER A 645 49.28 -20.72 -48.74
N ASP A 646 50.22 -19.96 -48.14
CA ASP A 646 51.54 -20.46 -47.72
C ASP A 646 51.56 -20.94 -46.26
N ALA A 647 50.41 -20.97 -45.57
CA ALA A 647 50.32 -21.45 -44.21
C ALA A 647 50.59 -22.96 -44.12
N PRO A 648 51.37 -23.42 -43.13
CA PRO A 648 51.70 -24.85 -42.96
C PRO A 648 50.49 -25.72 -42.62
N CYS A 649 49.40 -25.10 -42.13
CA CYS A 649 48.17 -25.76 -41.76
C CYS A 649 46.99 -24.82 -42.03
N GLU A 650 45.92 -25.34 -42.61
CA GLU A 650 44.65 -24.66 -42.84
C GLU A 650 43.54 -25.48 -42.19
N ILE A 651 42.72 -24.87 -41.33
CA ILE A 651 41.56 -25.52 -40.73
C ILE A 651 40.25 -25.03 -41.35
N GLY A 652 39.27 -25.94 -41.44
CA GLY A 652 37.97 -25.64 -42.01
C GLY A 652 36.88 -26.49 -41.41
N GLY A 653 35.63 -26.01 -41.48
CA GLY A 653 34.57 -26.68 -40.74
C GLY A 653 33.17 -26.12 -40.94
N ARG A 654 32.34 -26.29 -39.91
CA ARG A 654 30.98 -25.74 -39.79
C ARG A 654 30.87 -24.97 -38.48
N TRP A 655 29.96 -24.00 -38.40
CA TRP A 655 29.68 -23.28 -37.16
C TRP A 655 28.21 -22.83 -37.09
N GLY A 656 27.77 -22.48 -35.89
CA GLY A 656 26.46 -21.91 -35.65
C GLY A 656 26.27 -21.39 -34.23
N VAL A 657 25.03 -21.00 -33.93
CA VAL A 657 24.63 -20.52 -32.60
C VAL A 657 23.55 -21.44 -32.01
N TYR A 658 23.53 -21.56 -30.69
CA TYR A 658 22.56 -22.39 -29.96
C TYR A 658 22.27 -21.81 -28.58
N ASP A 659 21.25 -22.36 -27.91
CA ASP A 659 20.91 -22.04 -26.52
C ASP A 659 21.23 -23.23 -25.62
N GLU A 660 21.82 -22.96 -24.46
CA GLU A 660 22.20 -23.99 -23.49
C GLU A 660 20.98 -24.79 -23.04
N GLY A 661 21.09 -26.13 -23.05
CA GLY A 661 20.00 -27.04 -22.68
C GLY A 661 18.94 -27.30 -23.76
N VAL A 662 19.05 -26.68 -24.95
CA VAL A 662 18.14 -26.93 -26.07
C VAL A 662 18.82 -27.82 -27.11
N ARG A 663 18.22 -28.96 -27.44
CA ARG A 663 18.76 -29.90 -28.44
C ARG A 663 18.64 -29.39 -29.88
N ASP A 664 17.57 -28.66 -30.17
CA ASP A 664 17.30 -28.13 -31.50
C ASP A 664 17.92 -26.76 -31.73
N PRO A 665 18.36 -26.43 -32.96
CA PRO A 665 18.80 -25.08 -33.29
C PRO A 665 17.67 -24.07 -33.05
N PRO A 666 18.01 -22.86 -32.54
CA PRO A 666 17.01 -21.86 -32.22
C PRO A 666 16.22 -21.43 -33.45
N ARG A 667 14.88 -21.43 -33.35
CA ARG A 667 13.95 -21.18 -34.47
C ARG A 667 14.10 -19.78 -35.08
N ASP A 668 14.52 -18.81 -34.28
CA ASP A 668 14.77 -17.43 -34.72
C ASP A 668 16.21 -17.20 -35.21
N GLY A 669 17.03 -18.26 -35.26
CA GLY A 669 18.42 -18.21 -35.71
C GLY A 669 19.36 -17.47 -34.76
N ARG A 670 18.92 -17.15 -33.53
CA ARG A 670 19.71 -16.46 -32.51
C ARG A 670 20.04 -17.39 -31.33
N GLY A 671 21.26 -17.35 -30.82
CA GLY A 671 21.66 -18.20 -29.69
C GLY A 671 22.58 -17.49 -28.72
N SER A 672 22.59 -17.95 -27.46
CA SER A 672 23.46 -17.48 -26.39
C SER A 672 24.87 -18.07 -26.43
N HIS A 673 25.07 -19.11 -27.22
CA HIS A 673 26.32 -19.84 -27.36
C HIS A 673 26.70 -20.02 -28.83
N VAL A 674 27.98 -20.22 -29.10
CA VAL A 674 28.53 -20.57 -30.40
C VAL A 674 29.03 -22.02 -30.38
N TRP A 675 28.81 -22.76 -31.46
CA TRP A 675 29.48 -24.02 -31.70
C TRP A 675 30.33 -23.93 -32.97
N ILE A 676 31.54 -24.49 -32.92
CA ILE A 676 32.46 -24.59 -34.06
C ILE A 676 32.82 -26.07 -34.20
N TRP A 677 32.64 -26.62 -35.39
CA TRP A 677 32.98 -27.99 -35.73
C TRP A 677 34.11 -27.99 -36.75
N ILE A 678 35.34 -28.17 -36.28
CA ILE A 678 36.52 -28.33 -37.13
C ILE A 678 36.48 -29.74 -37.70
N ARG A 679 36.36 -29.83 -39.03
CA ARG A 679 36.23 -31.12 -39.71
C ARG A 679 37.57 -31.53 -40.28
N ARG A 680 38.07 -32.68 -39.88
CA ARG A 680 39.36 -33.19 -40.32
C ARG A 680 39.46 -33.28 -41.84
N SER A 681 38.35 -33.65 -42.50
CA SER A 681 38.23 -33.74 -43.96
C SER A 681 38.36 -32.40 -44.69
N LYS A 682 38.17 -31.28 -43.98
CA LYS A 682 38.32 -29.91 -44.51
C LYS A 682 39.64 -29.25 -44.12
N CYS A 683 40.49 -29.91 -43.34
CA CYS A 683 41.77 -29.37 -42.91
C CYS A 683 42.90 -29.85 -43.83
N ARG A 684 43.84 -28.96 -44.16
CA ARG A 684 45.07 -29.25 -44.93
C ARG A 684 46.30 -29.00 -44.05
N GLY A 685 47.33 -29.84 -44.17
CA GLY A 685 48.56 -29.71 -43.36
C GLY A 685 48.43 -30.07 -41.87
N ALA A 686 47.21 -30.28 -41.35
CA ALA A 686 46.94 -30.70 -39.96
C ALA A 686 47.22 -32.20 -39.72
N SER A 687 48.48 -32.61 -39.81
CA SER A 687 48.86 -34.03 -39.86
C SER A 687 48.49 -34.85 -38.62
N GLY A 688 48.55 -34.33 -37.39
CA GLY A 688 48.04 -35.05 -36.21
C GLY A 688 46.75 -34.49 -35.60
N LEU A 689 45.94 -33.81 -36.40
CA LEU A 689 44.52 -33.76 -36.09
C LEU A 689 43.94 -35.15 -36.41
N HIS A 690 43.76 -36.00 -35.40
CA HIS A 690 43.36 -37.40 -35.59
C HIS A 690 41.86 -37.60 -35.81
N GLY A 691 41.06 -36.54 -35.67
CA GLY A 691 39.60 -36.58 -35.79
C GLY A 691 38.97 -35.19 -35.84
N ASP A 692 37.65 -35.14 -35.79
CA ASP A 692 36.90 -33.89 -35.74
C ASP A 692 36.96 -33.28 -34.32
N LEU A 693 37.04 -31.95 -34.25
CA LEU A 693 36.98 -31.19 -32.98
C LEU A 693 35.72 -30.35 -32.93
N ARG A 694 35.09 -30.29 -31.75
CA ARG A 694 33.93 -29.46 -31.48
C ARG A 694 34.22 -28.49 -30.35
N LEU A 695 33.98 -27.22 -30.60
CA LEU A 695 34.24 -26.13 -29.67
C LEU A 695 32.90 -25.50 -29.33
N HIS A 696 32.53 -25.51 -28.06
CA HIS A 696 31.23 -25.02 -27.58
C HIS A 696 31.49 -23.86 -26.63
N GLY A 697 31.12 -22.64 -26.99
CA GLY A 697 31.50 -21.45 -26.23
C GLY A 697 30.33 -20.57 -25.86
N LYS A 698 30.38 -20.03 -24.64
CA LYS A 698 29.47 -18.96 -24.20
C LYS A 698 29.91 -17.64 -24.80
N ILE A 699 28.95 -16.86 -25.26
CA ILE A 699 29.17 -15.54 -25.84
C ILE A 699 29.22 -14.49 -24.72
N GLU A 700 30.23 -13.62 -24.76
CA GLU A 700 30.50 -12.66 -23.69
C GLU A 700 30.75 -11.25 -24.27
N TYR A 701 30.39 -10.25 -23.46
CA TYR A 701 30.55 -8.83 -23.74
C TYR A 701 31.34 -8.20 -22.61
N ASP A 702 32.32 -7.37 -22.94
CA ASP A 702 33.11 -6.64 -21.94
C ASP A 702 32.32 -5.42 -21.41
N ASP A 703 31.37 -4.90 -22.20
CA ASP A 703 30.51 -3.76 -21.84
C ASP A 703 29.08 -4.22 -21.47
N PRO A 704 28.63 -4.02 -20.22
CA PRO A 704 27.27 -4.34 -19.79
C PRO A 704 26.17 -3.61 -20.59
N LEU A 705 26.46 -2.42 -21.14
CA LEU A 705 25.52 -1.69 -21.99
C LEU A 705 25.40 -2.34 -23.38
N ALA A 706 26.47 -2.95 -23.88
CA ALA A 706 26.45 -3.75 -25.09
C ALA A 706 25.52 -4.96 -24.92
N GLU A 707 25.67 -5.68 -23.80
CA GLU A 707 24.82 -6.82 -23.47
C GLU A 707 23.35 -6.41 -23.37
N LEU A 708 23.06 -5.26 -22.75
CA LEU A 708 21.70 -4.72 -22.65
C LEU A 708 21.11 -4.33 -24.02
N ALA A 709 21.92 -3.75 -24.91
CA ALA A 709 21.49 -3.39 -26.26
C ALA A 709 21.09 -4.62 -27.08
N LEU A 710 21.79 -5.75 -26.93
CA LEU A 710 21.40 -7.01 -27.57
C LEU A 710 20.08 -7.57 -27.07
N ARG A 711 19.80 -7.39 -25.77
CA ARG A 711 18.48 -7.74 -25.22
C ARG A 711 17.37 -6.90 -25.81
N SER A 712 17.67 -5.71 -26.34
CA SER A 712 16.72 -4.87 -27.09
C SER A 712 16.58 -5.24 -28.58
N GLY A 713 17.22 -6.33 -29.02
CA GLY A 713 17.10 -6.87 -30.38
C GLY A 713 18.07 -6.29 -31.40
N VAL A 714 18.97 -5.40 -30.99
CA VAL A 714 20.05 -4.85 -31.82
C VAL A 714 21.16 -5.88 -31.93
N ASP A 715 21.37 -6.44 -33.12
CA ASP A 715 22.48 -7.38 -33.36
C ASP A 715 23.82 -6.62 -33.27
N ARG A 716 24.54 -6.83 -32.16
CA ARG A 716 25.91 -6.35 -31.97
C ARG A 716 26.85 -7.56 -31.90
N PRO A 717 27.99 -7.53 -32.60
CA PRO A 717 29.01 -8.57 -32.49
C PRO A 717 29.46 -8.76 -31.04
N PRO A 718 29.70 -10.00 -30.59
CA PRO A 718 30.28 -10.22 -29.28
C PRO A 718 31.75 -9.81 -29.20
N ASP A 719 32.19 -9.50 -27.99
CA ASP A 719 33.58 -9.14 -27.74
C ASP A 719 34.45 -10.41 -27.63
N ARG A 720 33.87 -11.51 -27.13
CA ARG A 720 34.53 -12.82 -27.09
C ARG A 720 33.55 -13.98 -26.98
N ALA A 721 34.01 -15.19 -27.28
CA ALA A 721 33.34 -16.42 -26.87
C ALA A 721 34.35 -17.42 -26.31
N SER A 722 34.01 -18.13 -25.24
CA SER A 722 34.94 -19.11 -24.65
C SER A 722 34.24 -20.35 -24.13
N GLY A 723 34.93 -21.49 -24.13
CA GLY A 723 34.41 -22.74 -23.61
C GLY A 723 35.27 -23.96 -23.92
N PRO A 724 34.74 -25.19 -23.71
CA PRO A 724 35.49 -26.43 -23.91
C PRO A 724 35.76 -26.79 -25.39
N VAL A 725 36.83 -27.55 -25.61
CA VAL A 725 37.13 -28.29 -26.84
C VAL A 725 36.88 -29.78 -26.60
N LEU A 726 36.07 -30.38 -27.45
CA LEU A 726 35.64 -31.77 -27.38
C LEU A 726 36.18 -32.53 -28.61
N PHE A 727 36.71 -33.73 -28.39
CA PHE A 727 37.15 -34.65 -29.44
C PHE A 727 36.10 -35.74 -29.69
N GLY A 728 35.77 -36.01 -30.96
CA GLY A 728 34.87 -37.10 -31.37
C GLY A 728 33.90 -36.76 -32.51
N ASP A 729 33.34 -37.79 -33.15
CA ASP A 729 32.39 -37.68 -34.27
C ASP A 729 30.99 -38.25 -33.87
N ILE A 730 29.92 -37.66 -34.44
CA ILE A 730 28.53 -38.20 -34.55
C ILE A 730 27.56 -37.96 -33.35
N PRO A 731 26.23 -37.79 -33.60
CA PRO A 731 25.35 -36.82 -32.93
C PRO A 731 24.75 -37.23 -31.58
N ASP A 732 25.15 -38.36 -31.03
CA ASP A 732 24.77 -38.79 -29.69
C ASP A 732 25.97 -38.56 -28.75
N MET A 733 25.86 -37.58 -27.85
CA MET A 733 26.95 -37.04 -27.02
C MET A 733 27.64 -38.04 -26.06
N GLU A 734 27.41 -39.34 -26.20
CA GLU A 734 27.89 -40.38 -25.29
C GLU A 734 29.40 -40.66 -25.39
N TYR A 735 30.10 -40.22 -26.46
CA TYR A 735 31.52 -40.55 -26.69
C TYR A 735 32.44 -39.33 -26.88
N SER A 736 32.04 -38.13 -26.45
CA SER A 736 32.90 -36.94 -26.53
C SER A 736 33.89 -36.87 -25.36
N ALA A 737 35.17 -36.70 -25.64
CA ALA A 737 36.19 -36.44 -24.62
C ALA A 737 36.53 -34.95 -24.55
N LEU A 738 36.59 -34.39 -23.33
CA LEU A 738 37.10 -33.04 -23.11
C LEU A 738 38.62 -33.06 -23.29
N VAL A 739 39.12 -32.41 -24.34
CA VAL A 739 40.54 -32.37 -24.71
C VAL A 739 41.17 -30.99 -24.54
N GLY A 740 40.37 -29.99 -24.14
CA GLY A 740 40.90 -28.63 -24.04
C GLY A 740 39.89 -27.51 -23.83
N SER A 741 40.33 -26.29 -24.08
CA SER A 741 39.51 -25.07 -24.00
C SER A 741 39.86 -24.09 -25.11
N PHE A 742 38.95 -23.18 -25.43
CA PHE A 742 39.19 -22.16 -26.44
C PHE A 742 38.64 -20.79 -26.05
N VAL A 743 39.22 -19.76 -26.67
CA VAL A 743 38.75 -18.39 -26.67
C VAL A 743 38.73 -17.88 -28.10
N LEU A 744 37.61 -17.29 -28.50
CA LEU A 744 37.40 -16.64 -29.78
C LEU A 744 37.30 -15.14 -29.56
N THR A 745 38.12 -14.35 -30.25
CA THR A 745 38.14 -12.88 -30.14
C THR A 745 38.14 -12.22 -31.53
N PRO A 746 37.56 -11.02 -31.72
CA PRO A 746 37.62 -10.34 -33.00
C PRO A 746 39.08 -10.04 -33.39
N SER A 747 39.53 -10.54 -34.55
CA SER A 747 40.92 -10.38 -35.01
C SER A 747 41.33 -8.91 -35.24
N GLY A 748 40.34 -8.04 -35.45
CA GLY A 748 40.47 -6.57 -35.54
C GLY A 748 41.28 -5.96 -34.38
N SER A 749 41.29 -6.63 -33.22
CA SER A 749 42.02 -6.23 -32.01
C SER A 749 43.53 -6.54 -32.04
N LEU A 750 44.01 -7.39 -32.96
CA LEU A 750 45.43 -7.77 -33.04
C LEU A 750 46.25 -6.78 -33.88
N PRO A 751 47.48 -6.44 -33.45
CA PRO A 751 48.46 -5.74 -34.29
C PRO A 751 48.78 -6.52 -35.58
N ASP A 752 48.94 -5.81 -36.71
CA ASP A 752 49.21 -6.40 -38.03
C ASP A 752 50.50 -7.26 -38.08
N GLU A 753 51.46 -6.97 -37.20
CA GLU A 753 52.70 -7.75 -37.08
C GLU A 753 52.45 -9.15 -36.50
N LEU A 754 51.53 -9.27 -35.54
CA LEU A 754 51.10 -10.55 -34.97
C LEU A 754 50.23 -11.33 -35.97
N ARG A 755 49.34 -10.64 -36.70
CA ARG A 755 48.56 -11.28 -37.78
C ARG A 755 49.45 -11.90 -38.86
N ARG A 756 50.57 -11.24 -39.22
CA ARG A 756 51.54 -11.77 -40.20
C ARG A 756 52.38 -12.94 -39.70
N ARG A 757 52.47 -13.13 -38.38
CA ARG A 757 53.20 -14.26 -37.75
C ARG A 757 52.28 -15.45 -37.46
N LEU A 758 50.98 -15.31 -37.68
CA LEU A 758 50.00 -16.38 -37.56
C LEU A 758 49.80 -17.06 -38.92
N PRO A 759 49.68 -18.39 -38.96
CA PRO A 759 49.63 -19.30 -37.83
C PRO A 759 51.05 -19.60 -37.33
N VAL A 760 51.27 -19.62 -36.01
CA VAL A 760 52.51 -20.14 -35.41
C VAL A 760 52.40 -21.67 -35.39
N GLY A 761 52.31 -22.28 -36.58
CA GLY A 761 52.26 -23.73 -36.77
C GLY A 761 53.67 -24.31 -36.73
N GLY A 762 54.35 -24.20 -35.59
CA GLY A 762 55.64 -24.86 -35.34
C GLY A 762 55.51 -26.24 -34.69
N MET A 763 54.31 -26.62 -34.24
CA MET A 763 54.06 -27.91 -33.60
C MET A 763 53.13 -28.73 -34.49
N ALA A 764 53.63 -29.88 -34.91
CA ALA A 764 52.77 -30.94 -35.39
C ALA A 764 51.86 -31.29 -34.21
N TRP A 765 50.54 -31.11 -34.37
CA TRP A 765 49.57 -31.86 -33.59
C TRP A 765 50.10 -33.30 -33.56
N SER A 766 50.49 -33.86 -32.41
CA SER A 766 51.08 -35.20 -32.32
C SER A 766 50.12 -36.17 -31.65
#